data_AF-A0A6J1ZZT7-F1
#
_entry.id   AF-A0A6J1ZZT7-F1
#
_cell.length_a   1.000
_cell.length_b   1.000
_cell.length_c   1.000
_cell.angle_alpha   90.00
_cell.angle_beta   90.00
_cell.angle_gamma   90.00
#
_symmetry.space_group_name_H-M   'P 1'
#
loop_
_entity.id
_entity.type
_entity.pdbx_description
1 polymer ?
#
loop_
_entity_poly.entity_id
_entity_poly.type
_entity_poly.pdbx_seq_one_letter_code
_entity_poly.pdbx_strand_id
1 'polypeptide(L)'
;MALSSWSPELGFGGKVLLQAAAVSTGPSLELCTFPSSLGSSVATAALEQLFVVEQSLHSDYFKCNEEARTFLKDIAIAVKKLEEMRKATIDLLEIESMELSRLYFLLETLPNSIGRELEECVRDARRLNLFEINQLQMDVTRMNNEIEFLKKKILDLKTINEILGEQQEELVRRHEKLVLSLNHTMEEKAAVTVYINETYTKINSEKKELEFQNQRLKEIQEQMEKEKAKYLARKQKLNQEVLSDHNLEIAQLQESIRHWEQEIEEMKKSCKILEDKMHFFMNNKEKLEDSSSVEKDEILQKIKQMAEKLHKNHLESKDLQEKLHTLTRQYKIVLSEEEKVFIQKQNTYNENQKQMAFISRKENFLSQRKVDIKNMEEGLVTLQELHQATKEVYRRQIKILNDNRERESQRRVITQWKIACSRKKHACLKKKLESEVQEILGEVQTAESRCIKLLQETNFRQKEITEFLAETEKLTLELKQVEEEFIVKEKKLVQELSKYELRFARETQSNRVKEDELVEHLPQLQVAEEEYMSKAGKLEELIHFITAQKQEQNLLNDYTSQMARDFSRFFSNSEKVKKELKYLRDQESHKIKSHLETLKNLENEIYVHDLKVDALLLENEKLRKYIAYMKNNIELYKKREEDLKCASGDLCWQLTAHQRKYLDLWAEFQTTVKELVNSGGETLQGIKKLTERLQERDENIERISIWLQGNLEELRFLMEQELKTDLHSKRNTFISKKSTPPVVECTMKNALAEKK
;
A
#
# COMPACT_ATOMS: atom_id res chain seq x y z
N MET A 1 -43.02 35.12 -35.85
CA MET A 1 -41.74 34.47 -36.20
C MET A 1 -41.84 33.03 -35.74
N ALA A 2 -41.57 32.07 -36.62
CA ALA A 2 -41.94 30.66 -36.43
C ALA A 2 -40.74 29.79 -36.03
N LEU A 3 -41.00 28.78 -35.21
CA LEU A 3 -40.19 27.55 -35.16
C LEU A 3 -41.16 26.36 -35.28
N SER A 4 -41.00 25.65 -36.38
CA SER A 4 -41.85 24.54 -36.82
C SER A 4 -41.51 23.24 -36.10
N SER A 5 -42.53 22.49 -35.67
CA SER A 5 -42.40 21.06 -35.36
C SER A 5 -42.05 20.28 -36.62
N TRP A 6 -40.92 19.56 -36.61
CA TRP A 6 -40.54 18.65 -37.69
C TRP A 6 -41.10 17.25 -37.46
N SER A 7 -41.95 16.83 -38.39
CA SER A 7 -42.35 15.43 -38.59
C SER A 7 -41.53 14.84 -39.74
N PRO A 8 -41.01 13.60 -39.62
CA PRO A 8 -40.57 12.84 -40.78
C PRO A 8 -41.75 11.98 -41.30
N GLU A 9 -42.38 12.42 -42.38
CA GLU A 9 -43.09 11.51 -43.27
C GLU A 9 -42.08 10.69 -44.12
N LEU A 10 -42.59 9.83 -45.01
CA LEU A 10 -41.88 9.13 -46.09
C LEU A 10 -41.16 7.82 -45.72
N GLY A 11 -41.89 6.93 -45.04
CA GLY A 11 -41.78 5.50 -45.33
C GLY A 11 -42.50 5.17 -46.65
N PHE A 12 -41.84 5.39 -47.79
CA PHE A 12 -42.44 5.13 -49.10
C PHE A 12 -42.78 3.63 -49.27
N GLY A 13 -43.94 3.35 -49.89
CA GLY A 13 -44.45 2.00 -50.01
C GLY A 13 -43.61 1.10 -50.89
N GLY A 14 -43.32 -0.11 -50.38
CA GLY A 14 -42.69 -1.20 -51.11
C GLY A 14 -43.57 -2.46 -51.08
N LYS A 15 -44.86 -2.33 -51.44
CA LYS A 15 -45.77 -3.47 -51.64
C LYS A 15 -45.42 -4.18 -52.96
N VAL A 16 -44.17 -4.65 -53.05
CA VAL A 16 -43.71 -5.51 -54.12
C VAL A 16 -44.41 -6.83 -53.90
N LEU A 17 -45.37 -7.13 -54.78
CA LEU A 17 -45.66 -8.52 -55.08
C LEU A 17 -44.33 -9.13 -55.51
N LEU A 18 -43.69 -9.90 -54.62
CA LEU A 18 -42.96 -11.08 -55.07
C LEU A 18 -44.03 -12.03 -55.60
N GLN A 19 -44.49 -11.69 -56.80
CA GLN A 19 -45.03 -12.61 -57.77
C GLN A 19 -44.08 -13.80 -57.73
N ALA A 20 -44.54 -14.90 -57.14
CA ALA A 20 -43.80 -16.13 -57.20
C ALA A 20 -43.50 -16.35 -58.67
N ALA A 21 -42.21 -16.33 -59.02
CA ALA A 21 -41.74 -16.85 -60.28
C ALA A 21 -41.93 -18.36 -60.17
N ALA A 22 -43.19 -18.79 -60.22
CA ALA A 22 -43.57 -20.14 -60.55
C ALA A 22 -42.88 -20.38 -61.89
N VAL A 23 -41.81 -21.17 -61.85
CA VAL A 23 -41.19 -21.74 -63.05
C VAL A 23 -42.21 -22.73 -63.59
N SER A 24 -43.19 -22.17 -64.28
CA SER A 24 -44.23 -22.89 -65.00
C SER A 24 -43.61 -23.48 -66.26
N THR A 25 -42.82 -24.53 -66.06
CA THR A 25 -42.45 -25.47 -67.12
C THR A 25 -43.14 -26.80 -66.84
N GLY A 26 -44.43 -26.82 -67.17
CA GLY A 26 -45.01 -27.79 -68.10
C GLY A 26 -45.03 -29.28 -67.73
N PRO A 27 -46.12 -30.01 -68.03
CA PRO A 27 -46.23 -31.43 -67.72
C PRO A 27 -45.37 -32.26 -68.68
N SER A 28 -44.12 -32.54 -68.31
CA SER A 28 -43.18 -33.30 -69.17
C SER A 28 -42.17 -34.12 -68.38
N LEU A 29 -42.62 -34.72 -67.28
CA LEU A 29 -42.06 -35.95 -66.72
C LEU A 29 -43.21 -36.67 -65.99
N GLU A 30 -44.15 -37.16 -66.79
CA GLU A 30 -44.64 -38.51 -66.53
C GLU A 30 -43.39 -39.39 -66.48
N LEU A 31 -42.89 -39.65 -65.27
CA LEU A 31 -42.13 -40.86 -65.02
C LEU A 31 -43.12 -41.98 -65.30
N CYS A 32 -43.14 -42.39 -66.56
CA CYS A 32 -43.97 -43.46 -67.07
C CYS A 32 -43.91 -44.58 -66.05
N THR A 33 -45.06 -45.00 -65.54
CA THR A 33 -45.19 -46.26 -64.82
C THR A 33 -45.04 -47.40 -65.83
N PHE A 34 -43.86 -47.48 -66.47
CA PHE A 34 -43.39 -48.67 -67.14
C PHE A 34 -43.41 -49.76 -66.08
N PRO A 35 -44.22 -50.82 -66.26
CA PRO A 35 -44.32 -51.83 -65.23
C PRO A 35 -42.95 -52.48 -65.07
N SER A 36 -42.37 -52.31 -63.88
CA SER A 36 -41.02 -52.80 -63.53
C SER A 36 -40.86 -54.31 -63.74
N SER A 37 -41.98 -55.03 -63.79
CA SER A 37 -42.11 -56.46 -64.09
C SER A 37 -42.01 -56.84 -65.59
N LEU A 38 -42.41 -55.98 -66.53
CA LEU A 38 -42.74 -56.42 -67.91
C LEU A 38 -41.53 -56.82 -68.78
N GLY A 39 -40.31 -56.43 -68.39
CA GLY A 39 -39.08 -56.98 -68.98
C GLY A 39 -38.61 -58.23 -68.26
N SER A 40 -38.47 -58.14 -66.93
CA SER A 40 -37.85 -59.19 -66.11
C SER A 40 -38.62 -60.50 -66.13
N SER A 41 -39.94 -60.47 -65.94
CA SER A 41 -40.75 -61.71 -65.92
C SER A 41 -40.78 -62.40 -67.28
N VAL A 42 -40.70 -61.62 -68.37
CA VAL A 42 -40.65 -62.14 -69.74
C VAL A 42 -39.28 -62.75 -70.03
N ALA A 43 -38.19 -62.11 -69.58
CA ALA A 43 -36.85 -62.65 -69.69
C ALA A 43 -36.68 -63.95 -68.87
N THR A 44 -37.16 -64.01 -67.62
CA THR A 44 -37.12 -65.26 -66.83
C THR A 44 -38.02 -66.34 -67.43
N ALA A 45 -39.23 -66.01 -67.90
CA ALA A 45 -40.10 -67.00 -68.54
C ALA A 45 -39.49 -67.55 -69.85
N ALA A 46 -38.82 -66.71 -70.64
CA ALA A 46 -38.08 -67.15 -71.83
C ALA A 46 -36.90 -68.06 -71.47
N LEU A 47 -36.13 -67.72 -70.43
CA LEU A 47 -35.04 -68.55 -69.92
C LEU A 47 -35.52 -69.89 -69.35
N GLU A 48 -36.64 -69.89 -68.60
CA GLU A 48 -37.27 -71.09 -68.08
C GLU A 48 -37.77 -72.00 -69.21
N GLN A 49 -38.41 -71.45 -70.26
CA GLN A 49 -38.81 -72.26 -71.41
C GLN A 49 -37.61 -72.81 -72.20
N LEU A 50 -36.55 -72.02 -72.42
CA LEU A 50 -35.31 -72.51 -73.03
C LEU A 50 -34.69 -73.64 -72.21
N PHE A 51 -34.74 -73.55 -70.88
CA PHE A 51 -34.22 -74.56 -69.96
C PHE A 51 -35.10 -75.82 -69.91
N VAL A 52 -36.43 -75.70 -69.95
CA VAL A 52 -37.35 -76.84 -70.08
C VAL A 52 -37.12 -77.58 -71.40
N VAL A 53 -36.89 -76.85 -72.51
CA VAL A 53 -36.50 -77.46 -73.78
C VAL A 53 -35.15 -78.17 -73.65
N GLU A 54 -34.13 -77.55 -73.03
CA GLU A 54 -32.83 -78.20 -72.78
C GLU A 54 -32.95 -79.48 -71.92
N GLN A 55 -33.81 -79.47 -70.89
CA GLN A 55 -34.06 -80.65 -70.05
C GLN A 55 -34.86 -81.74 -70.75
N SER A 56 -35.83 -81.40 -71.59
CA SER A 56 -36.58 -82.40 -72.37
C SER A 56 -35.65 -83.17 -73.32
N LEU A 57 -34.67 -82.47 -73.89
CA LEU A 57 -33.58 -83.03 -74.70
C LEU A 57 -32.54 -83.84 -73.89
N HIS A 58 -32.63 -83.90 -72.56
CA HIS A 58 -31.80 -84.76 -71.69
C HIS A 58 -32.44 -86.11 -71.35
N SER A 59 -33.69 -86.38 -71.75
CA SER A 59 -34.32 -87.67 -71.49
C SER A 59 -33.81 -88.77 -72.44
N ASP A 60 -33.47 -89.94 -71.89
CA ASP A 60 -32.80 -91.07 -72.59
C ASP A 60 -33.59 -91.68 -73.79
N TYR A 61 -34.78 -91.16 -74.09
CA TYR A 61 -35.60 -91.60 -75.22
C TYR A 61 -35.20 -90.96 -76.56
N PHE A 62 -34.45 -89.85 -76.55
CA PHE A 62 -34.04 -89.16 -77.77
C PHE A 62 -32.53 -88.93 -77.83
N LYS A 63 -31.87 -89.59 -78.80
CA LYS A 63 -30.53 -89.18 -79.27
C LYS A 63 -30.63 -87.91 -80.12
N CYS A 64 -30.93 -86.77 -79.49
CA CYS A 64 -30.90 -85.48 -80.16
C CYS A 64 -29.47 -84.94 -80.28
N ASN A 65 -29.19 -84.30 -81.42
CA ASN A 65 -27.87 -83.73 -81.75
C ASN A 65 -27.47 -82.58 -80.81
N GLU A 66 -26.17 -82.49 -80.50
CA GLU A 66 -25.62 -81.49 -79.57
C GLU A 66 -25.78 -80.03 -80.05
N GLU A 67 -25.79 -79.79 -81.37
CA GLU A 67 -25.92 -78.45 -81.96
C GLU A 67 -27.20 -77.71 -81.51
N ALA A 68 -28.32 -78.43 -81.34
CA ALA A 68 -29.56 -77.84 -80.88
C ALA A 68 -29.45 -77.32 -79.43
N ARG A 69 -28.65 -77.98 -78.59
CA ARG A 69 -28.38 -77.54 -77.21
C ARG A 69 -27.46 -76.33 -77.16
N THR A 70 -26.46 -76.23 -78.04
CA THR A 70 -25.58 -75.05 -78.08
C THR A 70 -26.35 -73.80 -78.48
N PHE A 71 -27.21 -73.86 -79.50
CA PHE A 71 -28.04 -72.71 -79.88
C PHE A 71 -29.00 -72.24 -78.78
N LEU A 72 -29.64 -73.17 -78.05
CA LEU A 72 -30.52 -72.80 -76.93
C LEU A 72 -29.74 -72.11 -75.79
N LYS A 73 -28.50 -72.53 -75.52
CA LYS A 73 -27.61 -71.87 -74.56
C LYS A 73 -27.18 -70.48 -75.00
N ASP A 74 -26.82 -70.29 -76.26
CA ASP A 74 -26.40 -68.98 -76.77
C ASP A 74 -27.56 -67.96 -76.74
N ILE A 75 -28.79 -68.40 -77.06
CA ILE A 75 -29.99 -67.56 -76.91
C ILE A 75 -30.22 -67.20 -75.44
N ALA A 76 -30.09 -68.16 -74.51
CA ALA A 76 -30.23 -67.90 -73.08
C ALA A 76 -29.18 -66.89 -72.56
N ILE A 77 -27.93 -66.99 -73.01
CA ILE A 77 -26.86 -66.04 -72.68
C ILE A 77 -27.19 -64.64 -73.21
N ALA A 78 -27.70 -64.53 -74.44
CA ALA A 78 -28.08 -63.24 -75.04
C ALA A 78 -29.25 -62.57 -74.30
N VAL A 79 -30.30 -63.32 -73.96
CA VAL A 79 -31.44 -62.83 -73.16
C VAL A 79 -30.99 -62.35 -71.79
N LYS A 80 -30.13 -63.11 -71.11
CA LYS A 80 -29.58 -62.73 -69.81
C LYS A 80 -28.79 -61.42 -69.89
N LYS A 81 -27.92 -61.26 -70.90
CA LYS A 81 -27.12 -60.06 -71.11
C LYS A 81 -27.97 -58.82 -71.40
N LEU A 82 -29.08 -58.98 -72.14
CA LEU A 82 -30.03 -57.89 -72.38
C LEU A 82 -30.73 -57.42 -71.11
N GLU A 83 -31.15 -58.36 -70.24
CA GLU A 83 -31.76 -58.01 -68.94
C GLU A 83 -30.76 -57.37 -67.97
N GLU A 84 -29.49 -57.80 -67.98
CA GLU A 84 -28.40 -57.17 -67.22
C GLU A 84 -28.18 -55.71 -67.66
N MET A 85 -28.15 -55.41 -68.97
CA MET A 85 -28.06 -54.04 -69.48
C MET A 85 -29.30 -53.19 -69.16
N ARG A 86 -30.51 -53.79 -69.23
CA ARG A 86 -31.76 -53.11 -68.86
C ARG A 86 -31.72 -52.69 -67.39
N LYS A 87 -31.30 -53.60 -66.50
CA LYS A 87 -31.18 -53.33 -65.08
C LYS A 87 -30.18 -52.20 -64.79
N ALA A 88 -28.97 -52.28 -65.35
CA ALA A 88 -27.95 -51.24 -65.16
C ALA A 88 -28.42 -49.85 -65.64
N THR A 89 -29.22 -49.79 -66.70
CA THR A 89 -29.80 -48.53 -67.20
C THR A 89 -30.86 -47.96 -66.24
N ILE A 90 -31.68 -48.83 -65.63
CA ILE A 90 -32.68 -48.41 -64.63
C ILE A 90 -31.98 -47.92 -63.36
N ASP A 91 -30.98 -48.64 -62.87
CA ASP A 91 -30.21 -48.26 -61.68
C ASP A 91 -29.55 -46.86 -61.87
N LEU A 92 -29.04 -46.56 -63.07
CA LEU A 92 -28.51 -45.22 -63.41
C LEU A 92 -29.58 -44.13 -63.43
N LEU A 93 -30.73 -44.38 -64.07
CA LEU A 93 -31.84 -43.42 -64.13
C LEU A 93 -32.45 -43.14 -62.74
N GLU A 94 -32.46 -44.13 -61.84
CA GLU A 94 -32.89 -43.94 -60.45
C GLU A 94 -31.92 -43.04 -59.67
N ILE A 95 -30.60 -43.22 -59.85
CA ILE A 95 -29.56 -42.34 -59.28
C ILE A 95 -29.71 -40.91 -59.81
N GLU A 96 -29.83 -40.71 -61.13
CA GLU A 96 -30.02 -39.37 -61.73
C GLU A 96 -31.30 -38.70 -61.21
N SER A 97 -32.39 -39.45 -61.06
CA SER A 97 -33.66 -38.96 -60.48
C SER A 97 -33.52 -38.55 -59.01
N MET A 98 -32.77 -39.31 -58.21
CA MET A 98 -32.47 -38.96 -56.82
C MET A 98 -31.58 -37.70 -56.72
N GLU A 99 -30.55 -37.59 -57.55
CA GLU A 99 -29.67 -36.41 -57.59
C GLU A 99 -30.42 -35.15 -58.05
N LEU A 100 -31.27 -35.27 -59.07
CA LEU A 100 -32.13 -34.19 -59.54
C LEU A 100 -33.11 -33.74 -58.46
N SER A 101 -33.74 -34.69 -57.76
CA SER A 101 -34.65 -34.41 -56.62
C SER A 101 -33.93 -33.68 -55.48
N ARG A 102 -32.69 -34.08 -55.18
CA ARG A 102 -31.82 -33.42 -54.19
C ARG A 102 -31.43 -32.00 -54.62
N LEU A 103 -31.16 -31.79 -55.92
CA LEU A 103 -30.87 -30.47 -56.50
C LEU A 103 -32.08 -29.53 -56.40
N TYR A 104 -33.29 -30.00 -56.72
CA TYR A 104 -34.52 -29.22 -56.53
C TYR A 104 -34.74 -28.84 -55.07
N PHE A 105 -34.60 -29.79 -54.13
CA PHE A 105 -34.70 -29.50 -52.70
C PHE A 105 -33.67 -28.45 -52.24
N LEU A 106 -32.42 -28.52 -52.76
CA LEU A 106 -31.40 -27.50 -52.47
C LEU A 106 -31.81 -26.12 -53.03
N LEU A 107 -32.27 -26.06 -54.28
CA LEU A 107 -32.67 -24.80 -54.93
C LEU A 107 -33.89 -24.15 -54.25
N GLU A 108 -34.83 -24.95 -53.71
CA GLU A 108 -35.98 -24.46 -52.96
C GLU A 108 -35.62 -23.96 -51.55
N THR A 109 -34.67 -24.63 -50.87
CA THR A 109 -34.29 -24.29 -49.49
C THR A 109 -33.20 -23.24 -49.38
N LEU A 110 -32.30 -23.13 -50.36
CA LEU A 110 -31.14 -22.23 -50.33
C LEU A 110 -31.52 -20.74 -50.15
N PRO A 111 -32.52 -20.16 -50.86
CA PRO A 111 -32.91 -18.76 -50.67
C PRO A 111 -33.39 -18.47 -49.24
N ASN A 112 -34.08 -19.43 -48.62
CA ASN A 112 -34.59 -19.31 -47.25
C ASN A 112 -33.46 -19.42 -46.20
N SER A 113 -32.45 -20.25 -46.45
CA SER A 113 -31.26 -20.32 -45.59
C SER A 113 -30.42 -19.04 -45.65
N ILE A 114 -30.10 -18.56 -46.86
CA ILE A 114 -29.36 -17.31 -47.07
C ILE A 114 -30.13 -16.11 -46.50
N GLY A 115 -31.46 -16.06 -46.70
CA GLY A 115 -32.31 -15.01 -46.12
C GLY A 115 -32.23 -14.99 -44.59
N ARG A 116 -32.28 -16.16 -43.93
CA ARG A 116 -32.14 -16.28 -42.48
C ARG A 116 -30.76 -15.83 -41.97
N GLU A 117 -29.69 -16.28 -42.62
CA GLU A 117 -28.32 -15.90 -42.28
C GLU A 117 -28.08 -14.40 -42.45
N LEU A 118 -28.58 -13.81 -43.54
CA LEU A 118 -28.48 -12.37 -43.78
C LEU A 118 -29.29 -11.56 -42.78
N GLU A 119 -30.50 -11.99 -42.43
CA GLU A 119 -31.28 -11.37 -41.36
C GLU A 119 -30.57 -11.44 -40.00
N GLU A 120 -29.91 -12.55 -39.69
CA GLU A 120 -29.16 -12.73 -38.45
C GLU A 120 -27.94 -11.79 -38.42
N CYS A 121 -27.17 -11.73 -39.51
CA CYS A 121 -26.08 -10.76 -39.67
C CYS A 121 -26.57 -9.31 -39.54
N VAL A 122 -27.72 -8.96 -40.10
CA VAL A 122 -28.32 -7.61 -39.98
C VAL A 122 -28.83 -7.33 -38.57
N ARG A 123 -29.40 -8.34 -37.86
CA ARG A 123 -29.78 -8.22 -36.44
C ARG A 123 -28.55 -7.97 -35.57
N ASP A 124 -27.48 -8.71 -35.77
CA ASP A 124 -26.25 -8.58 -34.98
C ASP A 124 -25.51 -7.27 -35.29
N ALA A 125 -25.43 -6.84 -36.55
CA ALA A 125 -24.90 -5.53 -36.91
C ALA A 125 -25.72 -4.38 -36.28
N ARG A 126 -27.06 -4.47 -36.27
CA ARG A 126 -27.92 -3.50 -35.57
C ARG A 126 -27.71 -3.51 -34.06
N ARG A 127 -27.51 -4.69 -33.46
CA ARG A 127 -27.25 -4.86 -32.03
C ARG A 127 -25.88 -4.28 -31.64
N LEU A 128 -24.85 -4.50 -32.45
CA LEU A 128 -23.52 -3.92 -32.29
C LEU A 128 -23.59 -2.39 -32.40
N ASN A 129 -24.20 -1.86 -33.46
CA ASN A 129 -24.36 -0.41 -33.63
C ASN A 129 -25.13 0.23 -32.46
N LEU A 130 -26.18 -0.43 -31.94
CA LEU A 130 -26.90 0.07 -30.76
C LEU A 130 -26.02 0.07 -29.51
N PHE A 131 -25.18 -0.96 -29.31
CA PHE A 131 -24.22 -1.01 -28.22
C PHE A 131 -23.16 0.11 -28.34
N GLU A 132 -22.60 0.31 -29.53
CA GLU A 132 -21.63 1.39 -29.81
C GLU A 132 -22.25 2.78 -29.62
N ILE A 133 -23.48 3.01 -30.10
CA ILE A 133 -24.20 4.28 -29.88
C ILE A 133 -24.43 4.53 -28.39
N ASN A 134 -24.86 3.51 -27.63
CA ASN A 134 -25.03 3.64 -26.18
C ASN A 134 -23.70 3.92 -25.45
N GLN A 135 -22.62 3.26 -25.87
CA GLN A 135 -21.28 3.49 -25.35
C GLN A 135 -20.81 4.93 -25.62
N LEU A 136 -20.98 5.41 -26.86
CA LEU A 136 -20.68 6.81 -27.23
C LEU A 136 -21.54 7.81 -26.45
N GLN A 137 -22.82 7.52 -26.20
CA GLN A 137 -23.68 8.37 -25.35
C GLN A 137 -23.19 8.40 -23.89
N MET A 138 -22.74 7.26 -23.35
CA MET A 138 -22.11 7.21 -22.01
C MET A 138 -20.78 7.98 -21.96
N ASP A 139 -19.96 7.89 -23.00
CA ASP A 139 -18.70 8.64 -23.09
C ASP A 139 -18.93 10.15 -23.25
N VAL A 140 -19.91 10.57 -24.06
CA VAL A 140 -20.31 11.98 -24.23
C VAL A 140 -20.91 12.54 -22.94
N THR A 141 -21.76 11.80 -22.23
CA THR A 141 -22.31 12.25 -20.94
C THR A 141 -21.22 12.33 -19.86
N ARG A 142 -20.26 11.40 -19.83
CA ARG A 142 -19.07 11.51 -18.96
C ARG A 142 -18.25 12.77 -19.27
N MET A 143 -17.94 13.04 -20.54
CA MET A 143 -17.20 14.24 -20.96
C MET A 143 -17.96 15.53 -20.63
N ASN A 144 -19.28 15.58 -20.82
CA ASN A 144 -20.08 16.75 -20.45
C ASN A 144 -20.05 17.03 -18.94
N ASN A 145 -20.19 16.00 -18.11
CA ASN A 145 -20.05 16.13 -16.65
C ASN A 145 -18.65 16.62 -16.24
N GLU A 146 -17.61 16.17 -16.92
CA GLU A 146 -16.23 16.63 -16.71
C GLU A 146 -16.04 18.09 -17.15
N ILE A 147 -16.61 18.49 -18.29
CA ILE A 147 -16.61 19.88 -18.77
C ILE A 147 -17.34 20.81 -17.79
N GLU A 148 -18.48 20.40 -17.22
CA GLU A 148 -19.17 21.19 -16.18
C GLU A 148 -18.34 21.30 -14.89
N PHE A 149 -17.71 20.20 -14.46
CA PHE A 149 -16.81 20.20 -13.31
C PHE A 149 -15.61 21.12 -13.53
N LEU A 150 -14.99 21.09 -14.72
CA LEU A 150 -13.87 21.95 -15.08
C LEU A 150 -14.29 23.42 -15.19
N LYS A 151 -15.44 23.74 -15.80
CA LYS A 151 -16.00 25.10 -15.82
C LYS A 151 -16.20 25.65 -14.42
N LYS A 152 -16.76 24.84 -13.51
CA LYS A 152 -16.92 25.22 -12.11
C LYS A 152 -15.56 25.44 -11.43
N LYS A 153 -14.60 24.54 -11.62
CA LYS A 153 -13.24 24.67 -11.07
C LYS A 153 -12.53 25.92 -11.58
N ILE A 154 -12.72 26.31 -12.84
CA ILE A 154 -12.20 27.56 -13.40
C ILE A 154 -12.82 28.78 -12.70
N LEU A 155 -14.13 28.76 -12.44
CA LEU A 155 -14.81 29.84 -11.69
C LEU A 155 -14.32 29.93 -10.24
N ASP A 156 -14.18 28.79 -9.57
CA ASP A 156 -13.66 28.71 -8.20
C ASP A 156 -12.20 29.24 -8.15
N LEU A 157 -11.34 28.85 -9.10
CA LEU A 157 -9.96 29.36 -9.23
C LEU A 157 -9.89 30.85 -9.55
N LYS A 158 -10.80 31.37 -10.41
CA LYS A 158 -10.86 32.81 -10.69
C LYS A 158 -11.19 33.61 -9.44
N THR A 159 -12.17 33.13 -8.67
CA THR A 159 -12.57 33.74 -7.39
C THR A 159 -11.42 33.73 -6.37
N ILE A 160 -10.66 32.62 -6.31
CA ILE A 160 -9.46 32.52 -5.45
C ILE A 160 -8.38 33.50 -5.91
N ASN A 161 -8.12 33.63 -7.22
CA ASN A 161 -7.13 34.58 -7.75
C ASN A 161 -7.51 36.04 -7.49
N GLU A 162 -8.81 36.39 -7.58
CA GLU A 162 -9.31 37.72 -7.23
C GLU A 162 -9.03 38.04 -5.74
N ILE A 163 -9.35 37.11 -4.83
CA ILE A 163 -9.07 37.24 -3.38
C ILE A 163 -7.56 37.32 -3.10
N LEU A 164 -6.74 36.49 -3.76
CA LEU A 164 -5.28 36.51 -3.59
C LEU A 164 -4.66 37.82 -4.10
N GLY A 165 -5.22 38.42 -5.17
CA GLY A 165 -4.84 39.74 -5.66
C GLY A 165 -5.08 40.83 -4.61
N GLU A 166 -6.29 40.88 -4.03
CA GLU A 166 -6.62 41.82 -2.95
C GLU A 166 -5.71 41.63 -1.73
N GLN A 167 -5.44 40.39 -1.32
CA GLN A 167 -4.52 40.08 -0.22
C GLN A 167 -3.08 40.50 -0.52
N GLN A 168 -2.62 40.35 -1.77
CA GLN A 168 -1.28 40.77 -2.17
C GLN A 168 -1.15 42.30 -2.19
N GLU A 169 -2.15 43.05 -2.67
CA GLU A 169 -2.18 44.51 -2.58
C GLU A 169 -2.26 45.02 -1.13
N GLU A 170 -2.96 44.30 -0.23
CA GLU A 170 -2.94 44.64 1.19
C GLU A 170 -1.58 44.35 1.82
N LEU A 171 -0.95 43.22 1.48
CA LEU A 171 0.38 42.84 1.97
C LEU A 171 1.45 43.84 1.52
N VAL A 172 1.43 44.29 0.26
CA VAL A 172 2.33 45.34 -0.25
C VAL A 172 2.16 46.63 0.56
N ARG A 173 0.92 47.12 0.77
CA ARG A 173 0.66 48.32 1.58
C ARG A 173 1.10 48.18 3.04
N ARG A 174 0.94 46.99 3.64
CA ARG A 174 1.45 46.68 4.98
C ARG A 174 2.97 46.68 5.02
N HIS A 175 3.63 46.10 4.01
CA HIS A 175 5.09 46.07 3.89
C HIS A 175 5.69 47.47 3.72
N GLU A 176 5.13 48.30 2.83
CA GLU A 176 5.53 49.71 2.66
C GLU A 176 5.44 50.47 3.98
N LYS A 177 4.35 50.30 4.73
CA LYS A 177 4.17 50.92 6.05
C LYS A 177 5.19 50.42 7.08
N LEU A 178 5.52 49.12 7.08
CA LEU A 178 6.56 48.55 7.94
C LEU A 178 7.96 49.06 7.57
N VAL A 179 8.28 49.19 6.28
CA VAL A 179 9.56 49.76 5.81
C VAL A 179 9.68 51.23 6.22
N LEU A 180 8.63 52.04 6.08
CA LEU A 180 8.61 53.42 6.57
C LEU A 180 8.82 53.50 8.09
N SER A 181 8.14 52.64 8.85
CA SER A 181 8.30 52.57 10.31
C SER A 181 9.72 52.12 10.71
N LEU A 182 10.28 51.13 10.01
CA LEU A 182 11.63 50.63 10.26
C LEU A 182 12.68 51.71 9.97
N ASN A 183 12.58 52.38 8.83
CA ASN A 183 13.47 53.48 8.47
C ASN A 183 13.48 54.59 9.55
N HIS A 184 12.31 54.96 10.07
CA HIS A 184 12.21 55.92 11.16
C HIS A 184 12.88 55.41 12.44
N THR A 185 12.63 54.17 12.87
CA THR A 185 13.33 53.59 14.05
C THR A 185 14.84 53.42 13.83
N MET A 186 15.30 53.23 12.59
CA MET A 186 16.72 53.19 12.25
C MET A 186 17.37 54.56 12.32
N GLU A 187 16.65 55.61 11.92
CA GLU A 187 17.07 57.01 12.07
C GLU A 187 17.18 57.40 13.55
N GLU A 188 16.18 57.08 14.37
CA GLU A 188 16.22 57.25 15.83
C GLU A 188 17.39 56.46 16.46
N LYS A 189 17.57 55.19 16.07
CA LYS A 189 18.68 54.36 16.56
C LYS A 189 20.04 54.90 16.13
N ALA A 190 20.17 55.47 14.93
CA ALA A 190 21.38 56.12 14.47
C ALA A 190 21.69 57.35 15.34
N ALA A 191 20.70 58.20 15.61
CA ALA A 191 20.85 59.36 16.50
C ALA A 191 21.26 58.94 17.93
N VAL A 192 20.62 57.91 18.49
CA VAL A 192 21.00 57.33 19.80
C VAL A 192 22.41 56.73 19.78
N THR A 193 22.82 56.09 18.68
CA THR A 193 24.18 55.52 18.54
C THR A 193 25.24 56.62 18.47
N VAL A 194 24.96 57.73 17.77
CA VAL A 194 25.81 58.94 17.78
C VAL A 194 25.97 59.48 19.20
N TYR A 195 24.84 59.67 19.92
CA TYR A 195 24.86 60.13 21.31
C TYR A 195 25.60 59.19 22.27
N ILE A 196 25.45 57.87 22.11
CA ILE A 196 26.20 56.86 22.89
C ILE A 196 27.70 56.95 22.57
N ASN A 197 28.08 57.12 21.31
CA ASN A 197 29.49 57.26 20.92
C ASN A 197 30.10 58.54 21.50
N GLU A 198 29.40 59.68 21.43
CA GLU A 198 29.80 60.93 22.09
C GLU A 198 30.00 60.72 23.60
N THR A 199 29.02 60.10 24.26
CA THR A 199 29.09 59.78 25.70
C THR A 199 30.24 58.81 26.03
N TYR A 200 30.50 57.81 25.18
CA TYR A 200 31.60 56.86 25.33
C TYR A 200 32.97 57.53 25.17
N THR A 201 33.12 58.46 24.22
CA THR A 201 34.38 59.24 24.10
C THR A 201 34.65 60.07 25.35
N LYS A 202 33.59 60.63 25.96
CA LYS A 202 33.69 61.34 27.25
C LYS A 202 34.10 60.40 28.39
N ILE A 203 33.41 59.27 28.58
CA ILE A 203 33.78 58.25 29.59
C ILE A 203 35.21 57.76 29.40
N ASN A 204 35.66 57.54 28.17
CA ASN A 204 37.03 57.11 27.89
C ASN A 204 38.07 58.20 28.23
N SER A 205 37.73 59.48 28.11
CA SER A 205 38.58 60.58 28.58
C SER A 205 38.67 60.61 30.12
N GLU A 206 37.55 60.43 30.83
CA GLU A 206 37.49 60.35 32.29
C GLU A 206 38.20 59.09 32.83
N LYS A 207 38.13 57.96 32.10
CA LYS A 207 38.83 56.71 32.44
C LYS A 207 40.36 56.87 32.36
N LYS A 208 40.88 57.60 31.37
CA LYS A 208 42.32 57.90 31.28
C LYS A 208 42.80 58.73 32.46
N GLU A 209 42.00 59.68 32.92
CA GLU A 209 42.29 60.46 34.13
C GLU A 209 42.28 59.57 35.39
N LEU A 210 41.32 58.65 35.53
CA LEU A 210 41.31 57.66 36.61
C LEU A 210 42.49 56.68 36.55
N GLU A 211 42.92 56.25 35.36
CA GLU A 211 44.12 55.41 35.19
C GLU A 211 45.38 56.16 35.66
N PHE A 212 45.51 57.45 35.31
CA PHE A 212 46.58 58.32 35.80
C PHE A 212 46.57 58.49 37.34
N GLN A 213 45.39 58.58 37.96
CA GLN A 213 45.25 58.64 39.42
C GLN A 213 45.56 57.29 40.10
N ASN A 214 45.15 56.16 39.51
CA ASN A 214 45.46 54.82 40.00
C ASN A 214 46.97 54.50 39.93
N GLN A 215 47.66 54.99 38.89
CA GLN A 215 49.12 54.90 38.80
C GLN A 215 49.79 55.50 40.05
N ARG A 216 49.39 56.71 40.44
CA ARG A 216 49.87 57.38 41.67
C ARG A 216 49.53 56.61 42.95
N LEU A 217 48.32 56.05 43.06
CA LEU A 217 47.94 55.23 44.21
C LEU A 217 48.81 53.96 44.33
N LYS A 218 49.16 53.34 43.20
CA LYS A 218 50.02 52.16 43.19
C LYS A 218 51.45 52.49 43.63
N GLU A 219 52.01 53.61 43.19
CA GLU A 219 53.31 54.11 43.65
C GLU A 219 53.34 54.31 45.17
N ILE A 220 52.26 54.84 45.76
CA ILE A 220 52.09 54.97 47.22
C ILE A 220 51.98 53.60 47.91
N GLN A 221 51.23 52.64 47.33
CA GLN A 221 51.10 51.29 47.90
C GLN A 221 52.43 50.53 47.89
N GLU A 222 53.23 50.64 46.83
CA GLU A 222 54.56 50.01 46.73
C GLU A 222 55.54 50.57 47.78
N GLN A 223 55.42 51.86 48.14
CA GLN A 223 56.13 52.43 49.30
C GLN A 223 55.66 51.81 50.62
N MET A 224 54.35 51.63 50.84
CA MET A 224 53.84 50.99 52.07
C MET A 224 54.26 49.52 52.21
N GLU A 225 54.25 48.74 51.13
CA GLU A 225 54.68 47.33 51.18
C GLU A 225 56.20 47.20 51.44
N LYS A 226 57.02 48.13 50.93
CA LYS A 226 58.44 48.21 51.33
C LYS A 226 58.62 48.42 52.83
N GLU A 227 57.78 49.25 53.48
CA GLU A 227 57.83 49.42 54.93
C GLU A 227 57.32 48.17 55.69
N LYS A 228 56.25 47.50 55.21
CA LYS A 228 55.80 46.22 55.80
C LYS A 228 56.84 45.10 55.68
N ALA A 229 57.55 45.00 54.57
CA ALA A 229 58.60 44.00 54.37
C ALA A 229 59.75 44.19 55.38
N LYS A 230 60.19 45.44 55.62
CA LYS A 230 61.17 45.77 56.68
C LYS A 230 60.69 45.33 58.06
N TYR A 231 59.39 45.47 58.36
CA TYR A 231 58.79 45.02 59.61
C TYR A 231 58.76 43.48 59.73
N LEU A 232 58.32 42.77 58.69
CA LEU A 232 58.24 41.31 58.68
C LEU A 232 59.62 40.63 58.82
N ALA A 233 60.67 41.17 58.18
CA ALA A 233 62.03 40.66 58.34
C ALA A 233 62.51 40.72 59.80
N ARG A 234 62.13 41.76 60.55
CA ARG A 234 62.41 41.85 62.01
C ARG A 234 61.65 40.77 62.79
N LYS A 235 60.39 40.49 62.43
CA LYS A 235 59.56 39.45 63.07
C LYS A 235 60.09 38.04 62.81
N GLN A 236 60.53 37.72 61.59
CA GLN A 236 61.07 36.39 61.27
C GLN A 236 62.34 36.06 62.05
N LYS A 237 63.23 37.03 62.27
CA LYS A 237 64.46 36.84 63.04
C LYS A 237 64.17 36.37 64.47
N LEU A 238 63.14 36.93 65.10
CA LEU A 238 62.69 36.55 66.45
C LEU A 238 62.11 35.12 66.50
N ASN A 239 61.40 34.68 65.46
CA ASN A 239 60.82 33.33 65.41
C ASN A 239 61.87 32.22 65.21
N GLN A 240 63.01 32.51 64.56
CA GLN A 240 64.09 31.52 64.41
C GLN A 240 64.77 31.22 65.75
N GLU A 241 64.86 32.21 66.64
CA GLU A 241 65.36 32.06 68.01
C GLU A 241 64.51 31.04 68.79
N VAL A 242 63.18 31.20 68.77
CA VAL A 242 62.22 30.32 69.48
C VAL A 242 62.26 28.85 68.98
N LEU A 243 62.49 28.64 67.68
CA LEU A 243 62.58 27.28 67.12
C LEU A 243 63.90 26.56 67.46
N SER A 244 64.95 27.29 67.85
CA SER A 244 66.21 26.69 68.30
C SER A 244 66.00 25.91 69.61
N ASP A 245 65.31 26.52 70.57
CA ASP A 245 65.13 25.95 71.91
C ASP A 245 64.25 24.69 71.89
N HIS A 246 63.17 24.67 71.09
CA HIS A 246 62.27 23.51 70.97
C HIS A 246 62.96 22.25 70.41
N ASN A 247 63.98 22.40 69.55
CA ASN A 247 64.70 21.25 69.01
C ASN A 247 65.63 20.59 70.03
N LEU A 248 66.08 21.32 71.06
CA LEU A 248 66.90 20.79 72.13
C LEU A 248 66.11 19.85 73.06
N GLU A 249 64.84 20.18 73.30
CA GLU A 249 63.91 19.42 74.15
C GLU A 249 63.51 18.08 73.51
N ILE A 250 63.31 18.06 72.18
CA ILE A 250 63.02 16.84 71.41
C ILE A 250 64.17 15.82 71.47
N ALA A 251 65.42 16.29 71.45
CA ALA A 251 66.59 15.40 71.51
C ALA A 251 66.68 14.63 72.85
N GLN A 252 66.30 15.26 73.96
CA GLN A 252 66.34 14.64 75.30
C GLN A 252 65.30 13.50 75.45
N LEU A 253 64.14 13.63 74.78
CA LEU A 253 63.12 12.59 74.77
C LEU A 253 63.54 11.36 73.94
N GLN A 254 64.32 11.54 72.88
CA GLN A 254 64.82 10.42 72.05
C GLN A 254 65.91 9.59 72.74
N GLU A 255 66.81 10.21 73.52
CA GLU A 255 67.84 9.49 74.29
C GLU A 255 67.21 8.53 75.32
N SER A 256 66.07 8.93 75.91
CA SER A 256 65.33 8.15 76.92
C SER A 256 64.68 6.88 76.34
N ILE A 257 64.27 6.91 75.07
CA ILE A 257 63.66 5.74 74.39
C ILE A 257 64.71 4.66 74.13
N ARG A 258 65.93 5.06 73.73
CA ARG A 258 67.03 4.14 73.39
C ARG A 258 67.53 3.31 74.59
N HIS A 259 67.30 3.78 75.81
CA HIS A 259 67.63 3.03 77.04
C HIS A 259 66.72 1.81 77.25
N TRP A 260 65.41 1.94 77.00
CA TRP A 260 64.45 0.83 77.21
C TRP A 260 64.60 -0.30 76.21
N GLU A 261 65.05 0.00 74.98
CA GLU A 261 65.36 -1.01 73.96
C GLU A 261 66.53 -1.92 74.37
N GLN A 262 67.44 -1.43 75.23
CA GLN A 262 68.64 -2.16 75.64
C GLN A 262 68.37 -3.21 76.74
N GLU A 263 67.43 -2.96 77.67
CA GLU A 263 67.05 -3.93 78.71
C GLU A 263 66.34 -5.17 78.13
N ILE A 264 65.52 -4.97 77.08
CA ILE A 264 64.77 -6.06 76.43
C ILE A 264 65.71 -7.10 75.81
N GLU A 265 66.86 -6.68 75.26
CA GLU A 265 67.82 -7.57 74.61
C GLU A 265 68.74 -8.30 75.62
N GLU A 266 68.84 -7.83 76.87
CA GLU A 266 69.50 -8.58 77.95
C GLU A 266 68.64 -9.75 78.46
N MET A 267 67.32 -9.57 78.62
CA MET A 267 66.41 -10.68 78.97
C MET A 267 66.48 -11.86 77.99
N LYS A 268 66.69 -11.60 76.69
CA LYS A 268 66.86 -12.62 75.66
C LYS A 268 68.09 -13.51 75.89
N LYS A 269 69.19 -12.95 76.40
CA LYS A 269 70.45 -13.69 76.61
C LYS A 269 70.34 -14.67 77.78
N SER A 270 69.57 -14.34 78.82
CA SER A 270 69.30 -15.25 79.96
C SER A 270 68.60 -16.54 79.56
N CYS A 271 67.69 -16.51 78.57
CA CYS A 271 66.96 -17.72 78.15
C CYS A 271 67.83 -18.75 77.42
N LYS A 272 68.92 -18.33 76.76
CA LYS A 272 69.81 -19.22 76.01
C LYS A 272 70.65 -20.13 76.92
N ILE A 273 71.05 -19.63 78.08
CA ILE A 273 71.92 -20.32 79.05
C ILE A 273 71.20 -21.46 79.80
N LEU A 274 69.87 -21.52 79.71
CA LEU A 274 69.06 -22.58 80.31
C LEU A 274 68.95 -23.83 79.41
N GLU A 275 68.94 -23.67 78.08
CA GLU A 275 68.90 -24.78 77.12
C GLU A 275 70.20 -25.62 77.19
N ASP A 276 71.36 -24.97 77.23
CA ASP A 276 72.67 -25.65 77.20
C ASP A 276 72.97 -26.51 78.45
N LYS A 277 72.33 -26.21 79.58
CA LYS A 277 72.43 -27.04 80.80
C LYS A 277 71.64 -28.35 80.70
N MET A 278 70.63 -28.42 79.84
CA MET A 278 69.75 -29.59 79.73
C MET A 278 70.43 -30.73 78.92
N HIS A 279 71.28 -30.38 77.95
CA HIS A 279 72.05 -31.38 77.18
C HIS A 279 73.26 -31.97 77.94
N PHE A 280 73.76 -31.29 78.98
CA PHE A 280 74.91 -31.74 79.76
C PHE A 280 74.62 -32.99 80.63
N PHE A 281 73.40 -33.13 81.14
CA PHE A 281 73.02 -34.23 82.04
C PHE A 281 72.67 -35.55 81.34
N MET A 282 72.52 -35.55 80.01
CA MET A 282 72.11 -36.75 79.26
C MET A 282 73.29 -37.62 78.80
N ASN A 283 74.54 -37.19 79.03
CA ASN A 283 75.74 -37.81 78.44
C ASN A 283 76.80 -38.30 79.47
N ASN A 284 76.38 -38.66 80.69
CA ASN A 284 77.27 -39.28 81.70
C ASN A 284 76.47 -40.17 82.68
N LYS A 285 76.24 -41.45 82.32
CA LYS A 285 75.78 -42.46 83.29
C LYS A 285 76.55 -43.79 83.27
N GLU A 286 77.14 -44.22 82.16
CA GLU A 286 77.89 -45.49 82.11
C GLU A 286 79.24 -45.38 81.37
N LYS A 287 80.29 -45.89 82.02
CA LYS A 287 81.68 -46.04 81.57
C LYS A 287 82.15 -47.48 81.85
N LEU A 288 83.37 -47.84 81.39
CA LEU A 288 84.10 -49.13 81.52
C LEU A 288 83.88 -50.07 80.30
N GLU A 289 84.86 -50.76 79.69
CA GLU A 289 86.35 -50.78 79.78
C GLU A 289 86.94 -51.44 78.49
N ASP A 290 88.26 -51.63 78.35
CA ASP A 290 88.98 -51.74 77.04
C ASP A 290 89.04 -53.11 76.27
N SER A 291 89.24 -53.03 74.94
CA SER A 291 90.18 -53.81 74.06
C SER A 291 89.81 -55.08 73.19
N SER A 292 90.10 -54.96 71.88
CA SER A 292 90.85 -55.84 70.91
C SER A 292 90.43 -57.26 70.41
N SER A 293 90.31 -57.38 69.06
CA SER A 293 90.82 -58.43 68.11
C SER A 293 90.41 -59.94 68.14
N VAL A 294 89.28 -60.29 67.50
CA VAL A 294 89.11 -60.92 66.15
C VAL A 294 90.09 -62.01 65.57
N GLU A 295 89.48 -63.10 65.05
CA GLU A 295 89.85 -64.11 64.00
C GLU A 295 91.10 -65.05 64.09
N LYS A 296 90.85 -66.37 64.24
CA LYS A 296 91.79 -67.49 63.89
C LYS A 296 91.19 -68.93 63.92
N ASP A 297 89.91 -69.20 63.70
CA ASP A 297 89.23 -69.20 62.38
C ASP A 297 89.62 -70.36 61.40
N GLU A 298 88.80 -70.53 60.36
CA GLU A 298 89.07 -71.10 59.04
C GLU A 298 89.25 -72.62 58.88
N ILE A 299 90.26 -73.26 59.49
CA ILE A 299 90.76 -74.55 58.94
C ILE A 299 89.81 -75.73 59.26
N LEU A 300 89.32 -75.84 60.49
CA LEU A 300 88.35 -76.89 60.86
C LEU A 300 86.95 -76.68 60.25
N GLN A 301 86.66 -75.48 59.74
CA GLN A 301 85.36 -75.11 59.19
C GLN A 301 85.18 -75.61 57.74
N LYS A 302 86.26 -75.67 56.95
CA LYS A 302 86.23 -76.04 55.52
C LYS A 302 85.77 -77.48 55.23
N ILE A 303 86.05 -78.44 56.11
CA ILE A 303 85.59 -79.83 55.92
C ILE A 303 84.08 -79.96 56.18
N LYS A 304 83.57 -79.23 57.18
CA LYS A 304 82.13 -79.20 57.49
C LYS A 304 81.31 -78.54 56.36
N GLN A 305 81.85 -77.46 55.77
CA GLN A 305 81.24 -76.75 54.64
C GLN A 305 80.98 -77.63 53.41
N MET A 306 81.82 -78.64 53.12
CA MET A 306 81.62 -79.50 51.93
C MET A 306 80.46 -80.49 52.09
N ALA A 307 80.28 -81.06 53.28
CA ALA A 307 79.14 -81.92 53.57
C ALA A 307 77.82 -81.13 53.62
N GLU A 308 77.84 -79.95 54.23
CA GLU A 308 76.70 -79.02 54.28
C GLU A 308 76.28 -78.56 52.87
N LYS A 309 77.24 -78.27 51.96
CA LYS A 309 76.95 -77.92 50.55
C LYS A 309 76.21 -79.03 49.79
N LEU A 310 76.57 -80.29 49.98
CA LEU A 310 75.96 -81.39 49.23
C LEU A 310 74.51 -81.64 49.68
N HIS A 311 74.23 -81.54 50.97
CA HIS A 311 72.85 -81.60 51.49
C HIS A 311 72.02 -80.37 51.08
N LYS A 312 72.64 -79.17 51.10
CA LYS A 312 72.03 -77.92 50.64
C LYS A 312 71.59 -78.00 49.17
N ASN A 313 72.45 -78.48 48.27
CA ASN A 313 72.11 -78.63 46.85
C ASN A 313 70.92 -79.57 46.62
N HIS A 314 70.77 -80.64 47.41
CA HIS A 314 69.62 -81.56 47.27
C HIS A 314 68.31 -80.93 47.80
N LEU A 315 68.38 -80.16 48.88
CA LEU A 315 67.25 -79.36 49.37
C LEU A 315 66.85 -78.28 48.35
N GLU A 316 67.83 -77.58 47.78
CA GLU A 316 67.62 -76.57 46.73
C GLU A 316 66.99 -77.17 45.46
N SER A 317 67.43 -78.36 45.01
CA SER A 317 66.82 -79.02 43.84
C SER A 317 65.35 -79.40 44.07
N LYS A 318 64.97 -79.77 45.30
CA LYS A 318 63.57 -80.09 45.65
C LYS A 318 62.73 -78.81 45.73
N ASP A 319 63.25 -77.78 46.40
CA ASP A 319 62.64 -76.45 46.48
C ASP A 319 62.44 -75.81 45.10
N LEU A 320 63.40 -75.95 44.17
CA LEU A 320 63.25 -75.52 42.78
C LEU A 320 62.14 -76.28 42.03
N GLN A 321 61.94 -77.57 42.31
CA GLN A 321 60.86 -78.35 41.70
C GLN A 321 59.48 -77.96 42.27
N GLU A 322 59.39 -77.71 43.58
CA GLU A 322 58.17 -77.18 44.21
C GLU A 322 57.85 -75.75 43.71
N LYS A 323 58.87 -74.90 43.52
CA LYS A 323 58.77 -73.58 42.87
C LYS A 323 58.31 -73.66 41.42
N LEU A 324 58.81 -74.61 40.64
CA LEU A 324 58.36 -74.84 39.25
C LEU A 324 56.88 -75.25 39.19
N HIS A 325 56.43 -76.10 40.11
CA HIS A 325 55.02 -76.47 40.22
C HIS A 325 54.13 -75.30 40.68
N THR A 326 54.60 -74.45 41.60
CA THR A 326 53.86 -73.22 41.99
C THR A 326 53.80 -72.21 40.85
N LEU A 327 54.91 -71.99 40.13
CA LEU A 327 54.95 -71.10 38.97
C LEU A 327 54.03 -71.59 37.84
N THR A 328 54.01 -72.90 37.57
CA THR A 328 53.10 -73.51 36.59
C THR A 328 51.63 -73.32 36.97
N ARG A 329 51.31 -73.38 38.28
CA ARG A 329 49.96 -73.10 38.80
C ARG A 329 49.62 -71.61 38.69
N GLN A 330 50.55 -70.71 39.01
CA GLN A 330 50.37 -69.26 38.87
C GLN A 330 50.14 -68.87 37.40
N TYR A 331 50.93 -69.41 36.46
CA TYR A 331 50.77 -69.17 35.03
C TYR A 331 49.37 -69.57 34.51
N LYS A 332 48.85 -70.73 34.95
CA LYS A 332 47.48 -71.14 34.63
C LYS A 332 46.40 -70.22 35.23
N ILE A 333 46.64 -69.67 36.42
CA ILE A 333 45.74 -68.69 37.04
C ILE A 333 45.73 -67.41 36.22
N VAL A 334 46.90 -66.85 35.89
CA VAL A 334 47.05 -65.62 35.09
C VAL A 334 46.36 -65.75 33.73
N LEU A 335 46.58 -66.84 32.99
CA LEU A 335 45.87 -67.07 31.71
C LEU A 335 44.35 -67.07 31.88
N SER A 336 43.83 -67.68 32.96
CA SER A 336 42.38 -67.70 33.24
C SER A 336 41.83 -66.35 33.71
N GLU A 337 42.69 -65.43 34.17
CA GLU A 337 42.34 -64.05 34.53
C GLU A 337 42.40 -63.15 33.31
N GLU A 338 43.42 -63.28 32.45
CA GLU A 338 43.51 -62.61 31.15
C GLU A 338 42.29 -62.90 30.27
N GLU A 339 41.85 -64.15 30.18
CA GLU A 339 40.66 -64.54 29.40
C GLU A 339 39.37 -63.92 29.97
N LYS A 340 39.21 -63.88 31.31
CA LYS A 340 38.08 -63.18 31.97
C LYS A 340 38.11 -61.68 31.70
N VAL A 341 39.28 -61.05 31.79
CA VAL A 341 39.48 -59.61 31.51
C VAL A 341 39.20 -59.31 30.04
N PHE A 342 39.61 -60.19 29.12
CA PHE A 342 39.31 -60.06 27.70
C PHE A 342 37.80 -60.10 27.43
N ILE A 343 37.06 -61.07 28.01
CA ILE A 343 35.61 -61.16 27.89
C ILE A 343 34.92 -59.91 28.49
N GLN A 344 35.38 -59.41 29.64
CA GLN A 344 34.86 -58.16 30.23
C GLN A 344 35.12 -56.94 29.33
N LYS A 345 36.31 -56.86 28.71
CA LYS A 345 36.67 -55.79 27.77
C LYS A 345 35.82 -55.84 26.50
N GLN A 346 35.51 -57.03 26.00
CA GLN A 346 34.61 -57.21 24.85
C GLN A 346 33.17 -56.83 25.20
N ASN A 347 32.67 -57.22 26.38
CA ASN A 347 31.33 -56.86 26.84
C ASN A 347 31.16 -55.35 27.05
N THR A 348 32.13 -54.69 27.69
CA THR A 348 32.13 -53.23 27.86
C THR A 348 32.25 -52.48 26.53
N TYR A 349 33.05 -52.97 25.59
CA TYR A 349 33.11 -52.42 24.22
C TYR A 349 31.76 -52.54 23.48
N ASN A 350 31.12 -53.71 23.54
CA ASN A 350 29.80 -53.92 22.92
C ASN A 350 28.72 -53.02 23.52
N GLU A 351 28.73 -52.81 24.84
CA GLU A 351 27.78 -51.91 25.50
C GLU A 351 28.05 -50.44 25.15
N ASN A 352 29.32 -50.03 25.07
CA ASN A 352 29.71 -48.71 24.60
C ASN A 352 29.24 -48.47 23.15
N GLN A 353 29.36 -49.46 22.24
CA GLN A 353 28.79 -49.34 20.88
C GLN A 353 27.27 -49.10 20.88
N LYS A 354 26.51 -49.77 21.75
CA LYS A 354 25.06 -49.52 21.89
C LYS A 354 24.78 -48.11 22.41
N GLN A 355 25.55 -47.65 23.40
CA GLN A 355 25.42 -46.31 23.96
C GLN A 355 25.72 -45.24 22.90
N MET A 356 26.78 -45.40 22.11
CA MET A 356 27.09 -44.50 20.99
C MET A 356 25.96 -44.47 19.95
N ALA A 357 25.42 -45.62 19.54
CA ALA A 357 24.28 -45.68 18.63
C ALA A 357 23.02 -45.00 19.20
N PHE A 358 22.78 -45.12 20.51
CA PHE A 358 21.69 -44.43 21.20
C PHE A 358 21.91 -42.91 21.26
N ILE A 359 23.15 -42.47 21.55
CA ILE A 359 23.54 -41.05 21.55
C ILE A 359 23.30 -40.45 20.17
N SER A 360 23.83 -41.05 19.09
CA SER A 360 23.61 -40.54 17.72
C SER A 360 22.12 -40.51 17.33
N ARG A 361 21.31 -41.48 17.79
CA ARG A 361 19.84 -41.43 17.60
C ARG A 361 19.20 -40.26 18.35
N LYS A 362 19.70 -39.90 19.54
CA LYS A 362 19.24 -38.73 20.31
C LYS A 362 19.72 -37.41 19.70
N GLU A 363 20.95 -37.34 19.20
CA GLU A 363 21.49 -36.18 18.48
C GLU A 363 20.69 -35.88 17.21
N ASN A 364 20.31 -36.91 16.44
CA ASN A 364 19.44 -36.78 15.29
C ASN A 364 18.04 -36.25 15.68
N PHE A 365 17.46 -36.75 16.79
CA PHE A 365 16.18 -36.26 17.29
C PHE A 365 16.24 -34.80 17.80
N LEU A 366 17.34 -34.41 18.45
CA LEU A 366 17.58 -33.03 18.87
C LEU A 366 17.79 -32.10 17.67
N SER A 367 18.48 -32.58 16.63
CA SER A 367 18.68 -31.85 15.37
C SER A 367 17.35 -31.61 14.66
N GLN A 368 16.49 -32.63 14.55
CA GLN A 368 15.13 -32.48 14.03
C GLN A 368 14.33 -31.47 14.85
N ARG A 369 14.30 -31.60 16.19
CA ARG A 369 13.62 -30.63 17.05
C ARG A 369 14.12 -29.20 16.89
N LYS A 370 15.42 -29.00 16.63
CA LYS A 370 15.98 -27.67 16.38
C LYS A 370 15.46 -27.06 15.07
N VAL A 371 15.27 -27.88 14.03
CA VAL A 371 14.61 -27.47 12.78
C VAL A 371 13.13 -27.18 13.02
N ASP A 372 12.41 -28.04 13.75
CA ASP A 372 10.98 -27.85 14.05
C ASP A 372 10.73 -26.56 14.85
N ILE A 373 11.59 -26.27 15.85
CA ILE A 373 11.55 -25.02 16.63
C ILE A 373 11.78 -23.81 15.71
N LYS A 374 12.81 -23.84 14.85
CA LYS A 374 13.09 -22.74 13.92
C LYS A 374 11.92 -22.49 12.95
N ASN A 375 11.29 -23.56 12.44
CA ASN A 375 10.11 -23.46 11.59
C ASN A 375 8.91 -22.86 12.35
N MET A 376 8.74 -23.17 13.65
CA MET A 376 7.73 -22.55 14.50
C MET A 376 8.02 -21.08 14.80
N GLU A 377 9.29 -20.70 14.99
CA GLU A 377 9.72 -19.31 15.19
C GLU A 377 9.46 -18.48 13.92
N GLU A 378 9.82 -18.99 12.73
CA GLU A 378 9.52 -18.37 11.44
C GLU A 378 8.01 -18.27 11.18
N GLY A 379 7.23 -19.30 11.54
CA GLY A 379 5.77 -19.28 11.52
C GLY A 379 5.16 -18.24 12.47
N LEU A 380 5.78 -18.00 13.62
CA LEU A 380 5.33 -16.99 14.57
C LEU A 380 5.67 -15.57 14.10
N VAL A 381 6.84 -15.34 13.49
CA VAL A 381 7.22 -14.07 12.88
C VAL A 381 6.26 -13.71 11.73
N THR A 382 6.04 -14.63 10.79
CA THR A 382 5.12 -14.40 9.67
C THR A 382 3.67 -14.13 10.14
N LEU A 383 3.22 -14.79 11.22
CA LEU A 383 1.91 -14.52 11.82
C LEU A 383 1.85 -13.12 12.50
N GLN A 384 2.94 -12.67 13.13
CA GLN A 384 3.05 -11.32 13.68
C GLN A 384 3.04 -10.25 12.59
N GLU A 385 3.79 -10.46 11.50
CA GLU A 385 3.79 -9.58 10.32
C GLU A 385 2.42 -9.50 9.67
N LEU A 386 1.73 -10.63 9.49
CA LEU A 386 0.36 -10.68 8.96
C LEU A 386 -0.63 -9.93 9.87
N HIS A 387 -0.51 -10.10 11.19
CA HIS A 387 -1.34 -9.39 12.17
C HIS A 387 -1.09 -7.87 12.15
N GLN A 388 0.17 -7.45 11.99
CA GLN A 388 0.54 -6.04 11.86
C GLN A 388 0.04 -5.45 10.53
N ALA A 389 0.19 -6.15 9.40
CA ALA A 389 -0.35 -5.74 8.11
C ALA A 389 -1.89 -5.61 8.17
N THR A 390 -2.58 -6.58 8.78
CA THR A 390 -4.03 -6.53 9.01
C THR A 390 -4.45 -5.32 9.86
N LYS A 391 -3.72 -5.03 10.95
CA LYS A 391 -3.91 -3.82 11.76
C LYS A 391 -3.74 -2.53 10.95
N GLU A 392 -2.75 -2.47 10.06
CA GLU A 392 -2.55 -1.31 9.18
C GLU A 392 -3.67 -1.16 8.14
N VAL A 393 -4.13 -2.25 7.54
CA VAL A 393 -5.29 -2.22 6.64
C VAL A 393 -6.53 -1.66 7.36
N TYR A 394 -6.83 -2.15 8.57
CA TYR A 394 -7.94 -1.60 9.35
C TYR A 394 -7.73 -0.13 9.75
N ARG A 395 -6.51 0.29 10.13
CA ARG A 395 -6.20 1.71 10.39
C ARG A 395 -6.44 2.59 9.15
N ARG A 396 -6.02 2.13 7.96
CA ARG A 396 -6.26 2.84 6.69
C ARG A 396 -7.76 2.91 6.38
N GLN A 397 -8.50 1.81 6.58
CA GLN A 397 -9.95 1.77 6.36
C GLN A 397 -10.71 2.69 7.34
N ILE A 398 -10.36 2.70 8.62
CA ILE A 398 -10.92 3.61 9.63
C ILE A 398 -10.63 5.07 9.25
N LYS A 399 -9.42 5.39 8.77
CA LYS A 399 -9.09 6.73 8.29
C LYS A 399 -9.98 7.14 7.11
N ILE A 400 -10.11 6.30 6.09
CA ILE A 400 -10.98 6.56 4.93
C ILE A 400 -12.45 6.75 5.36
N LEU A 401 -12.95 5.97 6.31
CA LEU A 401 -14.31 6.11 6.85
C LEU A 401 -14.49 7.43 7.63
N ASN A 402 -13.49 7.86 8.41
CA ASN A 402 -13.51 9.16 9.08
C ASN A 402 -13.46 10.32 8.07
N ASP A 403 -12.58 10.26 7.07
CA ASP A 403 -12.48 11.26 6.00
C ASP A 403 -13.79 11.33 5.18
N ASN A 404 -14.46 10.20 4.97
CA ASN A 404 -15.80 10.14 4.37
C ASN A 404 -16.88 10.78 5.25
N ARG A 405 -16.89 10.46 6.55
CA ARG A 405 -17.82 11.05 7.52
C ARG A 405 -17.65 12.56 7.62
N GLU A 406 -16.42 13.06 7.58
CA GLU A 406 -16.14 14.50 7.62
C GLU A 406 -16.59 15.20 6.34
N ARG A 407 -16.30 14.65 5.16
CA ARG A 407 -16.84 15.16 3.89
C ARG A 407 -18.37 15.16 3.85
N GLU A 408 -19.02 14.16 4.44
CA GLU A 408 -20.47 14.09 4.55
C GLU A 408 -21.03 15.11 5.57
N SER A 409 -20.34 15.34 6.69
CA SER A 409 -20.64 16.43 7.64
C SER A 409 -20.63 17.80 6.94
N GLN A 410 -19.56 18.09 6.19
CA GLN A 410 -19.43 19.33 5.42
C GLN A 410 -20.51 19.47 4.35
N ARG A 411 -20.82 18.39 3.61
CA ARG A 411 -21.94 18.37 2.63
C ARG A 411 -23.28 18.66 3.29
N ARG A 412 -23.54 18.13 4.49
CA ARG A 412 -24.77 18.41 5.26
C ARG A 412 -24.86 19.87 5.66
N VAL A 413 -23.79 20.47 6.18
CA VAL A 413 -23.74 21.91 6.52
C VAL A 413 -24.00 22.77 5.28
N ILE A 414 -23.32 22.50 4.15
CA ILE A 414 -23.53 23.22 2.89
C ILE A 414 -24.98 23.07 2.40
N THR A 415 -25.57 21.88 2.52
CA THR A 415 -26.95 21.61 2.09
C THR A 415 -27.96 22.31 2.99
N GLN A 416 -27.76 22.29 4.32
CA GLN A 416 -28.58 23.05 5.27
C GLN A 416 -28.49 24.56 5.02
N TRP A 417 -27.29 25.09 4.74
CA TRP A 417 -27.10 26.50 4.38
C TRP A 417 -27.82 26.86 3.08
N LYS A 418 -27.71 26.03 2.03
CA LYS A 418 -28.49 26.22 0.78
C LYS A 418 -30.00 26.23 1.04
N ILE A 419 -30.50 25.29 1.85
CA ILE A 419 -31.92 25.25 2.25
C ILE A 419 -32.32 26.51 3.02
N ALA A 420 -31.50 26.99 3.96
CA ALA A 420 -31.76 28.21 4.71
C ALA A 420 -31.77 29.46 3.81
N CYS A 421 -30.82 29.58 2.88
CA CYS A 421 -30.78 30.65 1.88
C CYS A 421 -32.03 30.63 0.97
N SER A 422 -32.43 29.46 0.46
CA SER A 422 -33.65 29.31 -0.33
C SER A 422 -34.91 29.64 0.47
N ARG A 423 -35.00 29.22 1.74
CA ARG A 423 -36.10 29.58 2.65
C ARG A 423 -36.15 31.09 2.90
N LYS A 424 -35.01 31.76 3.10
CA LYS A 424 -34.94 33.23 3.26
C LYS A 424 -35.40 33.97 1.99
N LYS A 425 -34.96 33.51 0.80
CA LYS A 425 -35.44 34.05 -0.49
C LYS A 425 -36.95 33.87 -0.64
N HIS A 426 -37.46 32.67 -0.38
CA HIS A 426 -38.90 32.38 -0.45
C HIS A 426 -39.71 33.22 0.55
N ALA A 427 -39.23 33.40 1.78
CA ALA A 427 -39.89 34.25 2.78
C ALA A 427 -39.91 35.74 2.35
N CYS A 428 -38.86 36.23 1.69
CA CYS A 428 -38.81 37.58 1.14
C CYS A 428 -39.79 37.76 -0.03
N LEU A 429 -39.83 36.79 -0.96
CA LEU A 429 -40.77 36.80 -2.09
C LEU A 429 -42.23 36.72 -1.58
N LYS A 430 -42.50 35.85 -0.61
CA LYS A 430 -43.80 35.74 0.04
C LYS A 430 -44.24 37.08 0.65
N LYS A 431 -43.37 37.75 1.42
CA LYS A 431 -43.67 39.07 1.98
C LYS A 431 -43.94 40.13 0.91
N LYS A 432 -43.17 40.13 -0.18
CA LYS A 432 -43.38 41.07 -1.31
C LYS A 432 -44.74 40.83 -1.97
N LEU A 433 -45.08 39.57 -2.24
CA LEU A 433 -46.37 39.20 -2.81
C LEU A 433 -47.53 39.52 -1.84
N GLU A 434 -47.36 39.31 -0.53
CA GLU A 434 -48.34 39.71 0.49
C GLU A 434 -48.57 41.23 0.49
N SER A 435 -47.52 42.05 0.35
CA SER A 435 -47.67 43.51 0.23
C SER A 435 -48.29 43.95 -1.10
N GLU A 436 -47.91 43.33 -2.22
CA GLU A 436 -48.50 43.63 -3.55
C GLU A 436 -49.98 43.27 -3.59
N VAL A 437 -50.38 42.14 -2.99
CA VAL A 437 -51.79 41.73 -2.85
C VAL A 437 -52.56 42.67 -1.92
N GLN A 438 -51.95 43.16 -0.84
CA GLN A 438 -52.58 44.17 0.04
C GLN A 438 -52.77 45.53 -0.65
N GLU A 439 -51.80 45.95 -1.46
CA GLU A 439 -51.87 47.19 -2.26
C GLU A 439 -53.00 47.10 -3.30
N ILE A 440 -53.03 46.02 -4.11
CA ILE A 440 -54.10 45.76 -5.08
C ILE A 440 -55.47 45.66 -4.39
N LEU A 441 -55.56 45.01 -3.22
CA LEU A 441 -56.81 44.93 -2.46
C LEU A 441 -57.28 46.32 -2.00
N GLY A 442 -56.36 47.18 -1.58
CA GLY A 442 -56.64 48.58 -1.26
C GLY A 442 -57.14 49.36 -2.47
N GLU A 443 -56.47 49.25 -3.62
CA GLU A 443 -56.90 49.86 -4.88
C GLU A 443 -58.31 49.41 -5.28
N VAL A 444 -58.58 48.10 -5.25
CA VAL A 444 -59.90 47.53 -5.52
C VAL A 444 -60.96 48.10 -4.58
N GLN A 445 -60.71 48.16 -3.27
CA GLN A 445 -61.65 48.74 -2.30
C GLN A 445 -61.91 50.24 -2.57
N THR A 446 -60.91 51.01 -2.98
CA THR A 446 -61.12 52.42 -3.36
C THR A 446 -61.91 52.56 -4.67
N ALA A 447 -61.68 51.66 -5.63
CA ALA A 447 -62.43 51.61 -6.88
C ALA A 447 -63.90 51.21 -6.65
N GLU A 448 -64.17 50.19 -5.84
CA GLU A 448 -65.52 49.79 -5.41
C GLU A 448 -66.23 50.95 -4.70
N SER A 449 -65.56 51.61 -3.75
CA SER A 449 -66.08 52.80 -3.06
C SER A 449 -66.41 53.94 -4.02
N ARG A 450 -65.62 54.12 -5.09
CA ARG A 450 -65.88 55.10 -6.14
C ARG A 450 -67.04 54.69 -7.04
N CYS A 451 -67.16 53.41 -7.41
CA CYS A 451 -68.29 52.88 -8.16
C CYS A 451 -69.62 53.07 -7.40
N ILE A 452 -69.64 52.82 -6.08
CA ILE A 452 -70.81 53.08 -5.24
C ILE A 452 -71.21 54.56 -5.26
N LYS A 453 -70.24 55.48 -5.10
CA LYS A 453 -70.50 56.94 -5.18
C LYS A 453 -71.01 57.37 -6.55
N LEU A 454 -70.40 56.90 -7.64
CA LEU A 454 -70.84 57.20 -9.00
C LEU A 454 -72.24 56.65 -9.28
N LEU A 455 -72.59 55.49 -8.73
CA LEU A 455 -73.94 54.91 -8.85
C LEU A 455 -74.96 55.70 -8.04
N GLN A 456 -74.61 56.20 -6.86
CA GLN A 456 -75.42 57.15 -6.09
C GLN A 456 -75.64 58.48 -6.84
N GLU A 457 -74.58 59.05 -7.41
CA GLU A 457 -74.69 60.27 -8.24
C GLU A 457 -75.54 60.02 -9.49
N THR A 458 -75.33 58.91 -10.19
CA THR A 458 -76.14 58.53 -11.35
C THR A 458 -77.62 58.43 -10.99
N ASN A 459 -77.95 57.78 -9.87
CA ASN A 459 -79.32 57.69 -9.35
C ASN A 459 -79.91 59.05 -8.96
N PHE A 460 -79.08 60.00 -8.51
CA PHE A 460 -79.51 61.37 -8.22
C PHE A 460 -79.76 62.17 -9.51
N ARG A 461 -78.82 62.16 -10.47
CA ARG A 461 -78.99 62.79 -11.79
C ARG A 461 -80.19 62.24 -12.55
N GLN A 462 -80.45 60.93 -12.45
CA GLN A 462 -81.62 60.32 -13.07
C GLN A 462 -82.94 60.86 -12.50
N LYS A 463 -82.98 61.19 -11.20
CA LYS A 463 -84.14 61.85 -10.57
C LYS A 463 -84.31 63.30 -11.04
N GLU A 464 -83.23 64.09 -11.02
CA GLU A 464 -83.24 65.46 -11.56
C GLU A 464 -83.75 65.46 -13.02
N ILE A 465 -83.28 64.54 -13.86
CA ILE A 465 -83.75 64.40 -15.24
C ILE A 465 -85.25 64.06 -15.31
N THR A 466 -85.75 63.14 -14.47
CA THR A 466 -87.20 62.86 -14.45
C THR A 466 -88.04 64.01 -13.93
N GLU A 467 -87.52 64.82 -13.00
CA GLU A 467 -88.17 66.03 -12.51
C GLU A 467 -88.22 67.10 -13.61
N PHE A 468 -87.09 67.38 -14.28
CA PHE A 468 -87.05 68.30 -15.42
C PHE A 468 -87.92 67.86 -16.60
N LEU A 469 -88.05 66.54 -16.87
CA LEU A 469 -88.97 66.04 -17.88
C LEU A 469 -90.43 66.34 -17.51
N ALA A 470 -90.83 66.14 -16.24
CA ALA A 470 -92.16 66.47 -15.76
C ALA A 470 -92.44 67.99 -15.78
N GLU A 471 -91.46 68.83 -15.43
CA GLU A 471 -91.55 70.29 -15.57
C GLU A 471 -91.66 70.72 -17.04
N THR A 472 -90.90 70.09 -17.94
CA THR A 472 -90.97 70.36 -19.38
C THR A 472 -92.34 69.97 -19.94
N GLU A 473 -92.87 68.81 -19.58
CA GLU A 473 -94.22 68.40 -19.96
C GLU A 473 -95.28 69.42 -19.48
N LYS A 474 -95.20 69.84 -18.21
CA LYS A 474 -96.07 70.90 -17.65
C LYS A 474 -95.97 72.22 -18.44
N LEU A 475 -94.77 72.70 -18.70
CA LEU A 475 -94.54 73.92 -19.48
C LEU A 475 -95.03 73.79 -20.93
N THR A 476 -94.94 72.62 -21.56
CA THR A 476 -95.49 72.41 -22.91
C THR A 476 -97.02 72.39 -22.94
N LEU A 477 -97.68 71.99 -21.84
CA LEU A 477 -99.14 72.10 -21.70
C LEU A 477 -99.56 73.55 -21.47
N GLU A 478 -98.84 74.29 -20.62
CA GLU A 478 -99.07 75.73 -20.39
C GLU A 478 -98.86 76.55 -21.67
N LEU A 479 -97.79 76.28 -22.43
CA LEU A 479 -97.52 76.92 -23.73
C LEU A 479 -98.66 76.70 -24.74
N LYS A 480 -99.20 75.47 -24.84
CA LYS A 480 -100.34 75.18 -25.72
C LYS A 480 -101.59 75.98 -25.32
N GLN A 481 -101.88 76.10 -24.02
CA GLN A 481 -103.00 76.91 -23.54
C GLN A 481 -102.80 78.40 -23.86
N VAL A 482 -101.59 78.92 -23.67
CA VAL A 482 -101.25 80.33 -23.99
C VAL A 482 -101.29 80.58 -25.49
N GLU A 483 -100.88 79.62 -26.32
CA GLU A 483 -100.95 79.69 -27.80
C GLU A 483 -102.41 79.72 -28.27
N GLU A 484 -103.28 78.85 -27.73
CA GLU A 484 -104.73 78.89 -27.98
C GLU A 484 -105.36 80.23 -27.55
N GLU A 485 -105.00 80.77 -26.38
CA GLU A 485 -105.43 82.10 -25.95
C GLU A 485 -104.92 83.22 -26.86
N PHE A 486 -103.68 83.13 -27.33
CA PHE A 486 -103.07 84.13 -28.21
C PHE A 486 -103.78 84.16 -29.55
N ILE A 487 -104.06 83.00 -30.17
CA ILE A 487 -104.82 82.89 -31.42
C ILE A 487 -106.23 83.52 -31.28
N VAL A 488 -106.86 83.41 -30.10
CA VAL A 488 -108.14 84.08 -29.82
C VAL A 488 -107.99 85.60 -29.67
N LYS A 489 -106.90 86.09 -29.08
CA LYS A 489 -106.61 87.54 -28.93
C LYS A 489 -106.23 88.18 -30.27
N GLU A 490 -105.40 87.52 -31.07
CA GLU A 490 -104.98 87.96 -32.41
C GLU A 490 -106.19 88.13 -33.34
N LYS A 491 -107.10 87.14 -33.38
CA LYS A 491 -108.35 87.22 -34.16
C LYS A 491 -109.25 88.41 -33.78
N LYS A 492 -109.19 88.89 -32.53
CA LYS A 492 -109.90 90.11 -32.10
C LYS A 492 -109.17 91.39 -32.53
N LEU A 493 -107.85 91.44 -32.37
CA LEU A 493 -107.01 92.58 -32.76
C LEU A 493 -107.06 92.87 -34.27
N VAL A 494 -107.06 91.83 -35.12
CA VAL A 494 -107.23 91.99 -36.58
C VAL A 494 -108.59 92.61 -36.92
N GLN A 495 -109.66 92.28 -36.18
CA GLN A 495 -110.98 92.92 -36.36
C GLN A 495 -111.00 94.38 -35.91
N GLU A 496 -110.18 94.79 -34.94
CA GLU A 496 -110.08 96.19 -34.51
C GLU A 496 -109.21 97.04 -35.43
N LEU A 497 -108.07 96.53 -35.89
CA LEU A 497 -107.18 97.25 -36.83
C LEU A 497 -107.92 97.68 -38.11
N SER A 498 -108.76 96.81 -38.66
CA SER A 498 -109.60 97.11 -39.84
C SER A 498 -110.54 98.34 -39.65
N LYS A 499 -110.87 98.70 -38.40
CA LYS A 499 -111.71 99.87 -38.07
C LYS A 499 -110.89 101.15 -37.93
N TYR A 500 -109.60 101.05 -37.58
CA TYR A 500 -108.73 102.21 -37.35
C TYR A 500 -108.07 102.74 -38.64
N GLU A 501 -107.75 101.87 -39.60
CA GLU A 501 -107.24 102.29 -40.92
C GLU A 501 -108.22 103.25 -41.64
N LEU A 502 -109.53 103.01 -41.49
CA LEU A 502 -110.62 103.85 -42.01
C LEU A 502 -110.73 105.24 -41.33
N ARG A 503 -110.07 105.44 -40.18
CA ARG A 503 -109.97 106.74 -39.50
C ARG A 503 -108.69 107.49 -39.87
N PHE A 504 -107.56 106.80 -39.93
CA PHE A 504 -106.24 107.42 -40.13
C PHE A 504 -106.14 108.23 -41.44
N ALA A 505 -106.84 107.78 -42.49
CA ALA A 505 -106.93 108.49 -43.78
C ALA A 505 -107.55 109.92 -43.69
N ARG A 506 -108.21 110.29 -42.59
CA ARG A 506 -108.78 111.64 -42.38
C ARG A 506 -107.89 112.60 -41.58
N GLU A 507 -106.97 112.09 -40.75
CA GLU A 507 -106.17 112.90 -39.82
C GLU A 507 -104.97 113.58 -40.50
N THR A 508 -104.44 112.95 -41.55
CA THR A 508 -103.15 113.28 -42.20
C THR A 508 -103.11 114.67 -42.87
N GLN A 509 -104.23 115.39 -42.95
CA GLN A 509 -104.32 116.67 -43.67
C GLN A 509 -104.12 117.93 -42.79
N SER A 510 -103.92 117.79 -41.46
CA SER A 510 -104.04 118.93 -40.53
C SER A 510 -102.73 119.52 -39.95
N ASN A 511 -101.68 118.73 -39.69
CA ASN A 511 -100.62 119.14 -38.73
C ASN A 511 -99.27 119.47 -39.38
N ARG A 512 -99.04 120.75 -39.75
CA ARG A 512 -97.84 121.15 -40.53
C ARG A 512 -97.00 122.35 -40.04
N VAL A 513 -97.22 122.95 -38.84
CA VAL A 513 -96.68 124.32 -38.57
C VAL A 513 -96.27 124.69 -37.12
N LYS A 514 -95.74 123.82 -36.24
CA LYS A 514 -95.27 124.24 -34.89
C LYS A 514 -94.13 123.40 -34.30
N GLU A 515 -92.86 123.72 -34.58
CA GLU A 515 -91.73 122.99 -33.96
C GLU A 515 -90.39 123.76 -33.76
N ASP A 516 -90.37 125.11 -33.89
CA ASP A 516 -89.15 125.92 -33.72
C ASP A 516 -89.28 126.98 -32.61
N GLU A 517 -88.98 126.64 -31.34
CA GLU A 517 -88.64 127.60 -30.25
C GLU A 517 -88.35 126.85 -28.92
N LEU A 518 -87.07 126.55 -28.59
CA LEU A 518 -86.57 126.30 -27.21
C LEU A 518 -85.04 125.99 -27.16
N VAL A 519 -84.19 127.02 -27.20
CA VAL A 519 -82.75 126.91 -26.93
C VAL A 519 -82.23 128.14 -26.16
N GLU A 520 -82.23 128.09 -24.82
CA GLU A 520 -81.36 128.92 -23.97
C GLU A 520 -81.28 128.35 -22.53
N HIS A 521 -80.21 128.68 -21.79
CA HIS A 521 -79.92 128.33 -20.36
C HIS A 521 -79.27 126.96 -20.05
N LEU A 522 -77.97 126.82 -20.36
CA LEU A 522 -77.09 125.74 -19.86
C LEU A 522 -75.75 126.16 -19.16
N PRO A 523 -75.09 127.32 -19.43
CA PRO A 523 -73.68 127.54 -19.04
C PRO A 523 -73.34 127.90 -17.57
N GLN A 524 -74.01 127.36 -16.54
CA GLN A 524 -73.69 127.68 -15.13
C GLN A 524 -73.29 126.50 -14.23
N LEU A 525 -73.41 125.25 -14.70
CA LEU A 525 -73.09 124.07 -13.87
C LEU A 525 -71.62 123.61 -13.94
N GLN A 526 -70.89 124.00 -14.98
CA GLN A 526 -69.70 123.28 -15.44
C GLN A 526 -68.40 123.60 -14.67
N VAL A 527 -68.36 124.67 -13.87
CA VAL A 527 -67.13 125.16 -13.21
C VAL A 527 -66.91 124.57 -11.81
N ALA A 528 -67.96 124.06 -11.15
CA ALA A 528 -67.85 123.52 -9.79
C ALA A 528 -67.39 122.05 -9.73
N GLU A 529 -67.54 121.31 -10.83
CA GLU A 529 -67.31 119.86 -10.89
C GLU A 529 -65.83 119.49 -11.08
N GLU A 530 -65.08 120.30 -11.85
CA GLU A 530 -63.68 120.05 -12.19
C GLU A 530 -62.72 120.14 -10.98
N GLU A 531 -63.01 120.99 -9.99
CA GLU A 531 -62.13 121.19 -8.82
C GLU A 531 -62.23 120.04 -7.78
N TYR A 532 -63.34 119.31 -7.76
CA TYR A 532 -63.55 118.18 -6.85
C TYR A 532 -62.87 116.90 -7.38
N MET A 533 -63.03 116.62 -8.67
CA MET A 533 -62.47 115.42 -9.32
C MET A 533 -60.93 115.37 -9.26
N SER A 534 -60.24 116.51 -9.34
CA SER A 534 -58.77 116.58 -9.28
C SER A 534 -58.17 116.21 -7.92
N LYS A 535 -58.93 116.39 -6.82
CA LYS A 535 -58.46 116.09 -5.45
C LYS A 535 -58.72 114.63 -5.05
N ALA A 536 -59.75 113.99 -5.59
CA ALA A 536 -60.07 112.59 -5.32
C ALA A 536 -59.01 111.62 -5.88
N GLY A 537 -58.64 111.75 -7.16
CA GLY A 537 -57.72 110.81 -7.82
C GLY A 537 -56.34 110.69 -7.16
N LYS A 538 -55.81 111.80 -6.61
CA LYS A 538 -54.51 111.81 -5.90
C LYS A 538 -54.52 111.01 -4.59
N LEU A 539 -55.70 110.78 -4.00
CA LEU A 539 -55.84 109.98 -2.79
C LEU A 539 -55.83 108.48 -3.12
N GLU A 540 -56.47 108.07 -4.21
CA GLU A 540 -56.51 106.67 -4.66
C GLU A 540 -55.14 106.17 -5.15
N GLU A 541 -54.37 107.02 -5.85
CA GLU A 541 -52.98 106.70 -6.23
C GLU A 541 -52.09 106.38 -5.01
N LEU A 542 -52.21 107.16 -3.93
CA LEU A 542 -51.49 106.93 -2.67
C LEU A 542 -51.93 105.65 -1.96
N ILE A 543 -53.22 105.31 -1.99
CA ILE A 543 -53.76 104.07 -1.42
C ILE A 543 -53.25 102.84 -2.20
N HIS A 544 -53.16 102.93 -3.53
CA HIS A 544 -52.55 101.88 -4.36
C HIS A 544 -51.05 101.70 -4.06
N PHE A 545 -50.32 102.80 -3.84
CA PHE A 545 -48.89 102.70 -3.49
C PHE A 545 -48.67 102.04 -2.12
N ILE A 546 -49.46 102.42 -1.11
CA ILE A 546 -49.38 101.84 0.25
C ILE A 546 -49.77 100.34 0.25
N THR A 547 -50.77 99.94 -0.53
CA THR A 547 -51.19 98.54 -0.61
C THR A 547 -50.16 97.66 -1.34
N ALA A 548 -49.52 98.15 -2.40
CA ALA A 548 -48.41 97.47 -3.06
C ALA A 548 -47.20 97.30 -2.13
N GLN A 549 -46.77 98.36 -1.44
CA GLN A 549 -45.64 98.31 -0.53
C GLN A 549 -45.88 97.34 0.66
N LYS A 550 -47.13 97.20 1.10
CA LYS A 550 -47.51 96.24 2.15
C LYS A 550 -47.52 94.79 1.68
N GLN A 551 -47.81 94.53 0.41
CA GLN A 551 -47.66 93.19 -0.19
C GLN A 551 -46.19 92.80 -0.29
N GLU A 552 -45.32 93.72 -0.71
CA GLU A 552 -43.87 93.52 -0.80
C GLU A 552 -43.24 93.24 0.57
N GLN A 553 -43.66 93.97 1.62
CA GLN A 553 -43.26 93.71 3.00
C GLN A 553 -43.66 92.31 3.49
N ASN A 554 -44.87 91.83 3.16
CA ASN A 554 -45.32 90.50 3.53
C ASN A 554 -44.49 89.41 2.83
N LEU A 555 -44.24 89.54 1.52
CA LEU A 555 -43.40 88.61 0.75
C LEU A 555 -41.98 88.52 1.34
N LEU A 556 -41.38 89.66 1.70
CA LEU A 556 -40.05 89.69 2.32
C LEU A 556 -40.02 88.99 3.69
N ASN A 557 -41.09 89.12 4.47
CA ASN A 557 -41.24 88.47 5.77
C ASN A 557 -41.42 86.94 5.64
N ASP A 558 -42.16 86.49 4.63
CA ASP A 558 -42.33 85.07 4.30
C ASP A 558 -41.01 84.44 3.83
N TYR A 559 -40.27 85.11 2.95
CA TYR A 559 -38.92 84.67 2.53
C TYR A 559 -37.94 84.59 3.70
N THR A 560 -37.96 85.57 4.61
CA THR A 560 -37.12 85.57 5.82
C THR A 560 -37.49 84.40 6.75
N SER A 561 -38.79 84.14 6.92
CA SER A 561 -39.32 83.04 7.73
C SER A 561 -39.06 81.66 7.12
N GLN A 562 -38.95 81.56 5.79
CA GLN A 562 -38.53 80.34 5.10
C GLN A 562 -37.02 80.10 5.29
N MET A 563 -36.17 81.11 5.06
CA MET A 563 -34.72 81.00 5.27
C MET A 563 -34.35 80.63 6.71
N ALA A 564 -35.01 81.21 7.72
CA ALA A 564 -34.78 80.87 9.12
C ALA A 564 -35.08 79.38 9.43
N ARG A 565 -36.14 78.82 8.81
CA ARG A 565 -36.48 77.39 8.92
C ARG A 565 -35.46 76.50 8.22
N ASP A 566 -35.02 76.89 7.02
CA ASP A 566 -34.05 76.10 6.25
C ASP A 566 -32.67 76.10 6.92
N PHE A 567 -32.18 77.24 7.44
CA PHE A 567 -30.97 77.28 8.27
C PHE A 567 -31.07 76.37 9.50
N SER A 568 -32.20 76.42 10.23
CA SER A 568 -32.43 75.54 11.39
C SER A 568 -32.37 74.06 10.99
N ARG A 569 -32.89 73.72 9.80
CA ARG A 569 -32.78 72.38 9.21
C ARG A 569 -31.33 72.00 8.90
N PHE A 570 -30.56 72.89 8.25
CA PHE A 570 -29.15 72.67 7.94
C PHE A 570 -28.31 72.44 9.19
N PHE A 571 -28.47 73.24 10.25
CA PHE A 571 -27.77 73.01 11.52
C PHE A 571 -28.15 71.66 12.16
N SER A 572 -29.44 71.31 12.17
CA SER A 572 -29.88 70.01 12.71
C SER A 572 -29.33 68.80 11.95
N ASN A 573 -29.19 68.91 10.62
CA ASN A 573 -28.61 67.88 9.77
C ASN A 573 -27.09 67.80 9.93
N SER A 574 -26.40 68.94 10.01
CA SER A 574 -24.95 69.01 10.28
C SER A 574 -24.60 68.29 11.59
N GLU A 575 -25.39 68.51 12.65
CA GLU A 575 -25.12 67.91 13.95
C GLU A 575 -25.44 66.41 14.02
N LYS A 576 -26.39 65.92 13.20
CA LYS A 576 -26.59 64.47 12.98
C LYS A 576 -25.38 63.86 12.28
N VAL A 577 -24.95 64.46 11.16
CA VAL A 577 -23.80 63.99 10.38
C VAL A 577 -22.52 63.96 11.23
N LYS A 578 -22.28 64.95 12.10
CA LYS A 578 -21.15 64.90 13.06
C LYS A 578 -21.23 63.71 14.03
N LYS A 579 -22.42 63.38 14.55
CA LYS A 579 -22.62 62.24 15.45
C LYS A 579 -22.42 60.91 14.74
N GLU A 580 -22.91 60.77 13.51
CA GLU A 580 -22.67 59.61 12.66
C GLU A 580 -21.19 59.45 12.31
N LEU A 581 -20.51 60.54 11.92
CA LEU A 581 -19.05 60.55 11.68
C LEU A 581 -18.24 60.17 12.92
N LYS A 582 -18.69 60.55 14.12
CA LYS A 582 -18.05 60.14 15.37
C LYS A 582 -18.25 58.65 15.62
N TYR A 583 -19.49 58.16 15.53
CA TYR A 583 -19.81 56.74 15.70
C TYR A 583 -19.03 55.84 14.72
N LEU A 584 -18.97 56.20 13.44
CA LEU A 584 -18.20 55.45 12.43
C LEU A 584 -16.70 55.46 12.73
N ARG A 585 -16.15 56.60 13.20
CA ARG A 585 -14.74 56.72 13.57
C ARG A 585 -14.39 55.88 14.81
N ASP A 586 -15.28 55.86 15.81
CA ASP A 586 -15.13 55.04 17.01
C ASP A 586 -15.22 53.54 16.65
N GLN A 587 -16.14 53.17 15.74
CA GLN A 587 -16.27 51.80 15.22
C GLN A 587 -15.03 51.35 14.43
N GLU A 588 -14.51 52.16 13.52
CA GLU A 588 -13.27 51.85 12.78
C GLU A 588 -12.04 51.80 13.70
N SER A 589 -11.95 52.70 14.70
CA SER A 589 -10.90 52.63 15.71
C SER A 589 -10.96 51.31 16.49
N HIS A 590 -12.15 50.82 16.81
CA HIS A 590 -12.33 49.52 17.49
C HIS A 590 -11.93 48.34 16.60
N LYS A 591 -12.30 48.37 15.30
CA LYS A 591 -11.85 47.37 14.32
C LYS A 591 -10.34 47.36 14.18
N ILE A 592 -9.71 48.52 13.99
CA ILE A 592 -8.24 48.65 13.86
C ILE A 592 -7.55 48.10 15.11
N LYS A 593 -8.04 48.40 16.32
CA LYS A 593 -7.49 47.86 17.56
C LYS A 593 -7.64 46.34 17.66
N SER A 594 -8.79 45.79 17.25
CA SER A 594 -9.00 44.34 17.17
C SER A 594 -8.05 43.68 16.15
N HIS A 595 -7.87 44.29 14.97
CA HIS A 595 -6.99 43.77 13.93
C HIS A 595 -5.52 43.79 14.35
N LEU A 596 -5.07 44.83 15.07
CA LEU A 596 -3.72 44.89 15.64
C LEU A 596 -3.47 43.79 16.67
N GLU A 597 -4.43 43.50 17.55
CA GLU A 597 -4.26 42.40 18.52
C GLU A 597 -4.24 41.03 17.82
N THR A 598 -5.07 40.82 16.78
CA THR A 598 -4.97 39.59 15.97
C THR A 598 -3.65 39.49 15.20
N LEU A 599 -3.11 40.60 14.69
CA LEU A 599 -1.82 40.62 13.99
C LEU A 599 -0.67 40.23 14.94
N LYS A 600 -0.65 40.83 16.13
CA LYS A 600 0.32 40.52 17.20
C LYS A 600 0.25 39.07 17.66
N ASN A 601 -0.95 38.49 17.75
CA ASN A 601 -1.10 37.07 18.08
C ASN A 601 -0.57 36.16 16.97
N LEU A 602 -0.87 36.48 15.70
CA LEU A 602 -0.34 35.74 14.55
C LEU A 602 1.19 35.85 14.44
N GLU A 603 1.77 37.03 14.70
CA GLU A 603 3.22 37.25 14.71
C GLU A 603 3.91 36.40 15.80
N ASN A 604 3.32 36.35 17.01
CA ASN A 604 3.77 35.46 18.08
C ASN A 604 3.65 33.97 17.71
N GLU A 605 2.56 33.56 17.06
CA GLU A 605 2.39 32.18 16.60
C GLU A 605 3.43 31.82 15.53
N ILE A 606 3.67 32.68 14.54
CA ILE A 606 4.71 32.50 13.51
C ILE A 606 6.08 32.35 14.17
N TYR A 607 6.46 33.26 15.08
CA TYR A 607 7.74 33.17 15.79
C TYR A 607 7.90 31.86 16.58
N VAL A 608 6.85 31.39 17.26
CA VAL A 608 6.84 30.09 17.95
C VAL A 608 6.91 28.91 16.98
N HIS A 609 6.36 29.04 15.77
CA HIS A 609 6.47 28.03 14.72
C HIS A 609 7.88 28.00 14.11
N ASP A 610 8.50 29.13 13.84
CA ASP A 610 9.87 29.22 13.33
C ASP A 610 10.88 28.60 14.30
N LEU A 611 10.78 28.91 15.60
CA LEU A 611 11.60 28.26 16.64
C LEU A 611 11.43 26.73 16.68
N LYS A 612 10.23 26.20 16.38
CA LYS A 612 9.99 24.75 16.27
C LYS A 612 10.60 24.18 14.98
N VAL A 613 10.55 24.92 13.88
CA VAL A 613 11.18 24.51 12.61
C VAL A 613 12.70 24.43 12.78
N ASP A 614 13.33 25.43 13.40
CA ASP A 614 14.78 25.42 13.68
C ASP A 614 15.19 24.23 14.57
N ALA A 615 14.42 23.94 15.61
CA ALA A 615 14.64 22.76 16.45
C ALA A 615 14.55 21.44 15.66
N LEU A 616 13.54 21.31 14.79
CA LEU A 616 13.37 20.14 13.91
C LEU A 616 14.48 20.05 12.83
N LEU A 617 14.99 21.16 12.33
CA LEU A 617 16.10 21.19 11.38
C LEU A 617 17.40 20.72 12.05
N LEU A 618 17.70 21.21 13.25
CA LEU A 618 18.83 20.77 14.07
C LEU A 618 18.75 19.27 14.40
N GLU A 619 17.57 18.75 14.72
CA GLU A 619 17.38 17.32 15.00
C GLU A 619 17.50 16.46 13.72
N ASN A 620 16.96 16.92 12.59
CA ASN A 620 17.18 16.29 11.29
C ASN A 620 18.68 16.25 10.90
N GLU A 621 19.44 17.31 11.21
CA GLU A 621 20.88 17.33 10.95
C GLU A 621 21.63 16.30 11.81
N LYS A 622 21.29 16.18 13.10
CA LYS A 622 21.81 15.13 13.99
C LYS A 622 21.48 13.73 13.47
N LEU A 623 20.23 13.50 13.05
CA LEU A 623 19.81 12.22 12.48
C LEU A 623 20.54 11.89 11.18
N ARG A 624 20.76 12.88 10.29
CA ARG A 624 21.56 12.69 9.06
C ARG A 624 23.01 12.32 9.37
N LYS A 625 23.64 12.98 10.35
CA LYS A 625 25.00 12.63 10.82
C LYS A 625 25.05 11.20 11.38
N TYR A 626 24.06 10.80 12.17
CA TYR A 626 23.97 9.43 12.69
C TYR A 626 23.74 8.37 11.59
N ILE A 627 22.87 8.66 10.61
CA ILE A 627 22.67 7.79 9.44
C ILE A 627 23.95 7.66 8.62
N ALA A 628 24.71 8.74 8.42
CA ALA A 628 26.00 8.69 7.72
C ALA A 628 27.03 7.82 8.47
N TYR A 629 27.12 7.96 9.80
CA TYR A 629 27.94 7.10 10.66
C TYR A 629 27.54 5.61 10.55
N MET A 630 26.24 5.31 10.65
CA MET A 630 25.73 3.94 10.52
C MET A 630 25.99 3.34 9.13
N LYS A 631 25.87 4.13 8.06
CA LYS A 631 26.22 3.69 6.69
C LYS A 631 27.69 3.30 6.56
N ASN A 632 28.61 4.13 7.08
CA ASN A 632 30.04 3.85 7.05
C ASN A 632 30.38 2.55 7.83
N ASN A 633 29.75 2.33 8.98
CA ASN A 633 29.87 1.07 9.72
C ASN A 633 29.35 -0.14 8.92
N ILE A 634 28.19 -0.03 8.27
CA ILE A 634 27.64 -1.10 7.40
C ILE A 634 28.62 -1.42 6.25
N GLU A 635 29.24 -0.40 5.67
CA GLU A 635 30.21 -0.55 4.58
C GLU A 635 31.52 -1.22 5.05
N LEU A 636 32.01 -0.88 6.25
CA LEU A 636 33.10 -1.59 6.93
C LEU A 636 32.76 -3.06 7.22
N TYR A 637 31.53 -3.36 7.66
CA TYR A 637 31.10 -4.75 7.89
C TYR A 637 30.97 -5.54 6.60
N LYS A 638 30.45 -4.96 5.52
CA LYS A 638 30.43 -5.58 4.18
C LYS A 638 31.83 -5.92 3.69
N LYS A 639 32.76 -4.97 3.79
CA LYS A 639 34.16 -5.21 3.39
C LYS A 639 34.78 -6.35 4.19
N ARG A 640 34.57 -6.39 5.51
CA ARG A 640 35.00 -7.53 6.35
C ARG A 640 34.35 -8.85 5.94
N GLU A 641 33.09 -8.86 5.52
CA GLU A 641 32.39 -10.06 5.03
C GLU A 641 32.99 -10.55 3.71
N GLU A 642 33.34 -9.63 2.80
CA GLU A 642 34.02 -9.92 1.53
C GLU A 642 35.44 -10.47 1.77
N ASP A 643 36.21 -9.85 2.66
CA ASP A 643 37.53 -10.33 3.09
C ASP A 643 37.44 -11.76 3.69
N LEU A 644 36.43 -12.03 4.53
CA LEU A 644 36.18 -13.35 5.12
C LEU A 644 35.77 -14.40 4.09
N LYS A 645 34.93 -14.04 3.11
CA LYS A 645 34.56 -14.91 2.00
C LYS A 645 35.78 -15.27 1.17
N CYS A 646 36.63 -14.29 0.84
CA CYS A 646 37.86 -14.52 0.09
C CYS A 646 38.79 -15.49 0.84
N ALA A 647 39.08 -15.23 2.13
CA ALA A 647 39.88 -16.11 2.96
C ALA A 647 39.29 -17.53 3.10
N SER A 648 37.96 -17.66 3.18
CA SER A 648 37.29 -18.97 3.22
C SER A 648 37.38 -19.73 1.89
N GLY A 649 37.36 -19.00 0.76
CA GLY A 649 37.56 -19.56 -0.58
C GLY A 649 38.98 -20.09 -0.76
N ASP A 650 39.98 -19.33 -0.32
CA ASP A 650 41.38 -19.75 -0.32
C ASP A 650 41.60 -21.00 0.54
N LEU A 651 41.01 -21.06 1.75
CA LEU A 651 41.05 -22.26 2.59
C LEU A 651 40.39 -23.47 1.91
N CYS A 652 39.26 -23.26 1.23
CA CYS A 652 38.56 -24.32 0.49
C CYS A 652 39.40 -24.85 -0.68
N TRP A 653 40.10 -23.96 -1.40
CA TRP A 653 41.05 -24.34 -2.45
C TRP A 653 42.25 -25.11 -1.90
N GLN A 654 42.82 -24.67 -0.78
CA GLN A 654 43.90 -25.38 -0.09
C GLN A 654 43.45 -26.78 0.36
N LEU A 655 42.27 -26.89 0.98
CA LEU A 655 41.69 -28.18 1.40
C LEU A 655 41.49 -29.13 0.22
N THR A 656 40.96 -28.61 -0.89
CA THR A 656 40.77 -29.39 -2.14
C THR A 656 42.11 -29.84 -2.73
N ALA A 657 43.13 -28.99 -2.69
CA ALA A 657 44.49 -29.33 -3.13
C ALA A 657 45.15 -30.40 -2.23
N HIS A 658 44.97 -30.31 -0.92
CA HIS A 658 45.43 -31.33 0.03
C HIS A 658 44.69 -32.66 -0.15
N GLN A 659 43.38 -32.64 -0.36
CA GLN A 659 42.58 -33.84 -0.62
C GLN A 659 43.00 -34.53 -1.93
N ARG A 660 43.33 -33.76 -2.98
CA ARG A 660 43.89 -34.32 -4.22
C ARG A 660 45.24 -34.99 -3.98
N LYS A 661 46.19 -34.30 -3.33
CA LYS A 661 47.49 -34.88 -2.95
C LYS A 661 47.36 -36.16 -2.11
N TYR A 662 46.38 -36.22 -1.21
CA TYR A 662 46.11 -37.43 -0.42
C TYR A 662 45.60 -38.59 -1.29
N LEU A 663 44.73 -38.32 -2.27
CA LEU A 663 44.26 -39.33 -3.23
C LEU A 663 45.40 -39.83 -4.13
N ASP A 664 46.30 -38.95 -4.57
CA ASP A 664 47.47 -39.31 -5.36
C ASP A 664 48.41 -40.23 -4.56
N LEU A 665 48.77 -39.85 -3.32
CA LEU A 665 49.56 -40.67 -2.39
C LEU A 665 48.87 -42.01 -2.05
N TRP A 666 47.54 -42.03 -1.97
CA TRP A 666 46.79 -43.26 -1.75
C TRP A 666 46.83 -44.20 -2.97
N ALA A 667 46.82 -43.65 -4.18
CA ALA A 667 47.01 -44.44 -5.40
C ALA A 667 48.44 -45.03 -5.48
N GLU A 668 49.48 -44.26 -5.13
CA GLU A 668 50.87 -44.73 -5.02
C GLU A 668 51.02 -45.84 -3.95
N PHE A 669 50.32 -45.72 -2.82
CA PHE A 669 50.27 -46.78 -1.81
C PHE A 669 49.58 -48.04 -2.35
N GLN A 670 48.49 -47.90 -3.10
CA GLN A 670 47.81 -49.04 -3.72
C GLN A 670 48.66 -49.74 -4.80
N THR A 671 49.44 -49.00 -5.60
CA THR A 671 50.34 -49.60 -6.59
C THR A 671 51.50 -50.36 -5.93
N THR A 672 52.15 -49.78 -4.92
CA THR A 672 53.24 -50.44 -4.18
C THR A 672 52.78 -51.69 -3.43
N VAL A 673 51.58 -51.69 -2.82
CA VAL A 673 50.97 -52.89 -2.23
C VAL A 673 50.70 -53.97 -3.30
N LYS A 674 50.24 -53.57 -4.50
CA LYS A 674 49.98 -54.51 -5.60
C LYS A 674 51.27 -55.13 -6.15
N GLU A 675 52.33 -54.36 -6.28
CA GLU A 675 53.67 -54.85 -6.65
C GLU A 675 54.23 -55.84 -5.62
N LEU A 676 54.09 -55.52 -4.32
CA LEU A 676 54.48 -56.42 -3.24
C LEU A 676 53.71 -57.76 -3.30
N VAL A 677 52.38 -57.72 -3.47
CA VAL A 677 51.54 -58.92 -3.62
C VAL A 677 51.96 -59.76 -4.83
N ASN A 678 52.25 -59.13 -5.98
CA ASN A 678 52.72 -59.82 -7.17
C ASN A 678 54.08 -60.52 -6.92
N SER A 679 55.05 -59.83 -6.32
CA SER A 679 56.37 -60.41 -5.98
C SER A 679 56.26 -61.58 -4.98
N GLY A 680 55.32 -61.50 -4.03
CA GLY A 680 54.99 -62.60 -3.12
C GLY A 680 54.38 -63.81 -3.85
N GLY A 681 53.54 -63.56 -4.86
CA GLY A 681 52.99 -64.60 -5.74
C GLY A 681 54.05 -65.33 -6.57
N GLU A 682 54.99 -64.58 -7.17
CA GLU A 682 56.14 -65.15 -7.89
C GLU A 682 57.03 -66.00 -6.96
N THR A 683 57.29 -65.50 -5.74
CA THR A 683 58.05 -66.22 -4.71
C THR A 683 57.36 -67.52 -4.30
N LEU A 684 56.04 -67.49 -4.07
CA LEU A 684 55.23 -68.67 -3.77
C LEU A 684 55.24 -69.69 -4.92
N GLN A 685 55.21 -69.23 -6.18
CA GLN A 685 55.31 -70.12 -7.34
C GLN A 685 56.70 -70.74 -7.48
N GLY A 686 57.76 -70.01 -7.10
CA GLY A 686 59.12 -70.53 -6.96
C GLY A 686 59.22 -71.63 -5.89
N ILE A 687 58.65 -71.40 -4.71
CA ILE A 687 58.57 -72.39 -3.62
C ILE A 687 57.80 -73.64 -4.07
N LYS A 688 56.68 -73.46 -4.80
CA LYS A 688 55.89 -74.58 -5.33
C LYS A 688 56.72 -75.46 -6.28
N LYS A 689 57.41 -74.87 -7.25
CA LYS A 689 58.32 -75.60 -8.17
C LYS A 689 59.46 -76.32 -7.43
N LEU A 690 59.96 -75.74 -6.34
CA LEU A 690 60.99 -76.37 -5.50
C LEU A 690 60.41 -77.60 -4.76
N THR A 691 59.19 -77.49 -4.25
CA THR A 691 58.47 -78.57 -3.57
C THR A 691 58.16 -79.72 -4.51
N GLU A 692 57.68 -79.43 -5.73
CA GLU A 692 57.44 -80.42 -6.79
C GLU A 692 58.73 -81.19 -7.14
N ARG A 693 59.87 -80.49 -7.26
CA ARG A 693 61.19 -81.12 -7.47
C ARG A 693 61.68 -81.96 -6.30
N LEU A 694 61.36 -81.58 -5.06
CA LEU A 694 61.70 -82.38 -3.88
C LEU A 694 60.85 -83.65 -3.83
N GLN A 695 59.55 -83.57 -4.14
CA GLN A 695 58.69 -84.75 -4.27
C GLN A 695 59.18 -85.70 -5.38
N GLU A 696 59.51 -85.18 -6.56
CA GLU A 696 60.07 -86.00 -7.65
C GLU A 696 61.41 -86.66 -7.27
N ARG A 697 62.27 -85.96 -6.52
CA ARG A 697 63.50 -86.53 -5.96
C ARG A 697 63.20 -87.66 -4.97
N ASP A 698 62.24 -87.43 -4.07
CA ASP A 698 61.89 -88.39 -3.02
C ASP A 698 61.22 -89.64 -3.61
N GLU A 699 60.35 -89.50 -4.63
CA GLU A 699 59.83 -90.63 -5.42
C GLU A 699 60.92 -91.43 -6.14
N ASN A 700 62.01 -90.78 -6.58
CA ASN A 700 63.14 -91.46 -7.20
C ASN A 700 64.00 -92.18 -6.15
N ILE A 701 64.17 -91.60 -4.95
CA ILE A 701 64.82 -92.27 -3.80
C ILE A 701 63.98 -93.49 -3.35
N GLU A 702 62.65 -93.36 -3.32
CA GLU A 702 61.73 -94.46 -3.01
C GLU A 702 61.87 -95.60 -4.04
N ARG A 703 61.90 -95.26 -5.33
CA ARG A 703 62.14 -96.23 -6.42
C ARG A 703 63.50 -96.93 -6.31
N ILE A 704 64.56 -96.20 -5.96
CA ILE A 704 65.89 -96.79 -5.70
C ILE A 704 65.85 -97.70 -4.47
N SER A 705 65.12 -97.32 -3.43
CA SER A 705 64.98 -98.09 -2.19
C SER A 705 64.23 -99.40 -2.43
N ILE A 706 63.12 -99.37 -3.17
CA ILE A 706 62.37 -100.55 -3.62
C ILE A 706 63.26 -101.47 -4.47
N TRP A 707 64.05 -100.91 -5.39
CA TRP A 707 64.97 -101.69 -6.24
C TRP A 707 66.08 -102.37 -5.42
N LEU A 708 66.69 -101.66 -4.47
CA LEU A 708 67.68 -102.23 -3.56
C LEU A 708 67.08 -103.30 -2.64
N GLN A 709 65.83 -103.10 -2.17
CA GLN A 709 65.15 -104.07 -1.33
C GLN A 709 64.80 -105.36 -2.10
N GLY A 710 64.35 -105.25 -3.35
CA GLY A 710 64.15 -106.42 -4.22
C GLY A 710 65.43 -107.24 -4.42
N ASN A 711 66.55 -106.58 -4.70
CA ASN A 711 67.86 -107.25 -4.83
C ASN A 711 68.33 -107.91 -3.50
N LEU A 712 68.00 -107.33 -2.34
CA LEU A 712 68.30 -107.91 -1.02
C LEU A 712 67.39 -109.11 -0.69
N GLU A 713 66.15 -109.12 -1.17
CA GLU A 713 65.22 -110.24 -1.04
C GLU A 713 65.61 -111.39 -1.99
N GLU A 714 66.11 -111.09 -3.20
CA GLU A 714 66.67 -112.08 -4.13
C GLU A 714 67.97 -112.71 -3.61
N LEU A 715 68.84 -111.92 -2.95
CA LEU A 715 70.00 -112.44 -2.20
C LEU A 715 69.61 -113.34 -1.03
N ARG A 716 68.51 -113.03 -0.31
CA ARG A 716 68.00 -113.93 0.75
C ARG A 716 67.47 -115.24 0.17
N PHE A 717 66.77 -115.20 -0.97
CA PHE A 717 66.25 -116.40 -1.64
C PHE A 717 67.38 -117.33 -2.14
N LEU A 718 68.51 -116.77 -2.58
CA LEU A 718 69.71 -117.56 -2.92
C LEU A 718 70.42 -118.12 -1.69
N MET A 719 70.44 -117.39 -0.56
CA MET A 719 71.06 -117.86 0.68
C MET A 719 70.26 -118.96 1.39
N GLU A 720 68.95 -119.07 1.14
CA GLU A 720 68.08 -120.12 1.69
C GLU A 720 68.07 -121.43 0.87
N GLN A 721 68.66 -121.48 -0.34
CA GLN A 721 68.72 -122.71 -1.15
C GLN A 721 69.85 -123.69 -0.79
N GLU A 722 70.85 -123.30 0.02
CA GLU A 722 72.08 -124.10 0.19
C GLU A 722 72.19 -124.86 1.53
N LEU A 723 71.15 -124.87 2.38
CA LEU A 723 71.21 -125.54 3.70
C LEU A 723 69.93 -126.31 4.13
N LYS A 724 69.80 -127.50 3.50
CA LYS A 724 69.27 -128.77 4.06
C LYS A 724 67.75 -128.99 4.25
N THR A 725 67.31 -130.04 3.56
CA THR A 725 66.43 -131.14 4.02
C THR A 725 66.46 -131.39 5.56
N ASP A 726 65.39 -131.81 6.25
CA ASP A 726 64.28 -132.68 5.83
C ASP A 726 63.07 -132.61 6.81
N LEU A 727 61.96 -133.28 6.45
CA LEU A 727 60.85 -133.78 7.30
C LEU A 727 59.72 -132.85 7.83
N HIS A 728 58.53 -133.12 7.27
CA HIS A 728 57.15 -132.75 7.62
C HIS A 728 56.73 -132.60 9.10
N SER A 729 55.78 -131.68 9.37
CA SER A 729 54.40 -132.05 9.81
C SER A 729 53.36 -130.93 9.61
N LYS A 730 52.06 -131.24 9.81
CA LYS A 730 50.87 -130.46 9.37
C LYS A 730 50.27 -129.56 10.48
N ARG A 731 49.74 -128.36 10.12
CA ARG A 731 48.30 -128.02 10.35
C ARG A 731 47.83 -126.72 9.67
N ASN A 732 46.53 -126.70 9.32
CA ASN A 732 45.80 -125.60 8.66
C ASN A 732 45.26 -124.54 9.64
N THR A 733 44.79 -123.41 9.07
CA THR A 733 43.61 -122.54 9.43
C THR A 733 43.92 -121.05 9.63
N PHE A 734 43.12 -120.05 9.19
CA PHE A 734 42.13 -119.94 8.08
C PHE A 734 41.78 -118.43 7.89
N ILE A 735 41.63 -117.95 6.64
CA ILE A 735 40.69 -116.91 6.13
C ILE A 735 40.48 -115.57 6.92
N SER A 736 40.73 -114.42 6.27
CA SER A 736 39.62 -113.61 5.66
C SER A 736 40.08 -112.60 4.60
N LYS A 737 39.18 -112.31 3.64
CA LYS A 737 39.29 -111.32 2.55
C LYS A 737 38.12 -110.34 2.64
N LYS A 738 38.34 -109.10 2.17
CA LYS A 738 37.45 -108.21 1.37
C LYS A 738 37.82 -106.73 1.68
N SER A 739 37.62 -105.71 0.85
CA SER A 739 37.40 -105.44 -0.59
C SER A 739 36.91 -103.98 -0.64
N THR A 740 37.40 -103.19 -1.61
CA THR A 740 36.94 -101.82 -1.99
C THR A 740 35.47 -101.76 -2.45
N PRO A 741 34.87 -100.62 -2.90
CA PRO A 741 35.22 -99.17 -2.89
C PRO A 741 34.14 -98.39 -2.03
N PRO A 742 33.62 -97.13 -2.28
CA PRO A 742 33.95 -96.05 -3.22
C PRO A 742 34.00 -94.60 -2.59
N VAL A 743 33.63 -93.58 -3.41
CA VAL A 743 33.64 -92.10 -3.23
C VAL A 743 32.21 -91.54 -3.05
N VAL A 744 32.04 -90.35 -2.43
CA VAL A 744 31.21 -89.17 -2.87
C VAL A 744 31.00 -88.13 -1.75
N GLU A 745 30.83 -86.86 -2.14
CA GLU A 745 30.55 -85.62 -1.39
C GLU A 745 29.33 -85.75 -0.41
N CYS A 746 29.11 -84.91 0.61
CA CYS A 746 28.66 -83.52 0.45
C CYS A 746 28.37 -82.81 1.81
N THR A 747 28.43 -81.47 1.82
CA THR A 747 27.87 -80.51 2.81
C THR A 747 28.23 -80.60 4.30
N MET A 748 28.78 -79.49 4.82
CA MET A 748 28.30 -78.91 6.09
C MET A 748 27.87 -77.45 5.91
N LYS A 749 26.76 -77.10 6.57
CA LYS A 749 26.17 -75.76 6.65
C LYS A 749 26.55 -75.09 7.98
N ASN A 750 26.87 -73.79 7.99
CA ASN A 750 26.08 -72.72 8.65
C ASN A 750 26.87 -71.47 9.06
N ALA A 751 26.12 -70.36 9.17
CA ALA A 751 26.30 -69.19 10.06
C ALA A 751 27.37 -68.12 9.72
N LEU A 752 26.92 -67.10 8.99
CA LEU A 752 26.84 -65.68 9.42
C LEU A 752 27.67 -65.23 10.66
N ALA A 753 28.53 -64.22 10.47
CA ALA A 753 28.52 -62.97 11.29
C ALA A 753 29.41 -61.83 10.73
N GLU A 754 28.79 -60.67 10.52
CA GLU A 754 29.24 -59.27 10.69
C GLU A 754 30.71 -58.76 10.53
N LYS A 755 30.79 -57.57 9.89
CA LYS A 755 31.75 -56.44 10.05
C LYS A 755 33.17 -56.66 9.49
N LYS A 756 33.79 -55.66 8.83
CA LYS A 756 33.46 -54.23 8.66
C LYS A 756 33.14 -53.85 7.21
#